data_AF-A0AAV7XTY9-F1
#
_entry.id   AF-A0AAV7XTY9-F1
#
_cell.length_a   1.000
_cell.length_b   1.000
_cell.length_c   1.000
_cell.angle_alpha   90.00
_cell.angle_beta   90.00
_cell.angle_gamma   90.00
#
_symmetry.space_group_name_H-M   'P 1'
#
loop_
_entity.id
_entity.type
_entity.pdbx_description
1 polymer ?
#
loop_
_entity_poly.entity_id
_entity_poly.type
_entity_poly.pdbx_seq_one_letter_code
_entity_poly.pdbx_strand_id
1 'polypeptide(L)'
;MSLYEFCEVCNVSLSQDSYKSHMTGKRHKLQVERLANTKTIEETGLFVQGVPPGVSASELQTVFGRFGSVSKIEIYGNKAYVNYSEKTSREEAIKHQHTVLNKVLDVRRRVIQMRANRSSEENHHKRGFAQSQQPPVSSQATEVKPLKIDEAVILRSLIDPAPITDQLNCLKKVLLAEPNHCHYVVQNICSDLVKSLKPNFRICELLAFGSMTTGLAFKDSDLDVYAQLEFDTSTHLLSGGDQTSFKKSFAKVKSSLYSKKYLFGNIVPISHAKIPIIKFVHLKTNISCDLSFNDAIGYCNSRLLRHYLNMNERFFDLLFFIKCWARMHNLCASNKLSNFSLSMLGLSFLLSLKEASGNKIVPPVQELLTGADTSNPHHIVSGWRCGFNETPITVTLPDSPEFSFLGLLKNFFEYIGKLPFDTHVISVLTGEFIKRETFLGSPGDLPEVYEPYRCHIAENPANVLFKAGQSAVIHDPFKLSHNLMGRVVPTVLSEFIQACKTSEEKCTAGIANNDEQLRLLHALLDPKSLRGKTAGKQTSIVVELPKDSSSKNVIDLIHSIFEKILFLEISAQSTDNVNAKVKKIEGMTDVHGTDILDVICCEGTKDVWNGRKKAKSTVNSKGTCLLKNPLTFENEQYISEFIAGQSTQKVHVNFKCEISCKENKLHLCLSDTSEKSYANFNSVTSFLHQQLPKWISSLSSVIVAECESSGTTSAVRE
;
A
#
# COMPACT_ATOMS: atom_id res chain seq x y z
N MET A 1 8.75 13.61 36.04
CA MET A 1 9.55 12.51 35.46
C MET A 1 9.73 11.45 36.53
N SER A 2 9.07 10.30 36.41
CA SER A 2 9.34 9.12 37.24
C SER A 2 10.15 8.14 36.41
N LEU A 3 11.36 7.81 36.84
CA LEU A 3 12.24 6.84 36.18
C LEU A 3 11.68 5.43 36.38
N TYR A 4 11.46 4.71 35.28
CA TYR A 4 11.02 3.30 35.28
C TYR A 4 12.20 2.41 34.89
N GLU A 5 12.35 1.28 35.57
CA GLU A 5 13.37 0.25 35.30
C GLU A 5 12.71 -1.01 34.72
N PHE A 6 13.37 -1.64 33.74
CA PHE A 6 12.84 -2.77 32.99
C PHE A 6 13.48 -4.08 33.43
N CYS A 7 12.66 -5.08 33.76
CA CYS A 7 13.14 -6.42 34.06
C CYS A 7 13.08 -7.31 32.82
N GLU A 8 14.24 -7.65 32.26
CA GLU A 8 14.35 -8.50 31.07
C GLU A 8 13.84 -9.93 31.30
N VAL A 9 13.99 -10.46 32.52
CA VAL A 9 13.59 -11.83 32.89
C VAL A 9 12.07 -11.99 32.91
N CYS A 10 11.36 -10.96 33.39
CA CYS A 10 9.91 -10.97 33.55
C CYS A 10 9.17 -10.15 32.50
N ASN A 11 9.89 -9.40 31.66
CA ASN A 11 9.38 -8.53 30.61
C ASN A 11 8.35 -7.51 31.14
N VAL A 12 8.70 -6.78 32.21
CA VAL A 12 7.85 -5.76 32.84
C VAL A 12 8.64 -4.50 33.16
N SER A 13 8.00 -3.34 32.97
CA SER A 13 8.54 -2.03 33.38
C SER A 13 7.94 -1.64 34.73
N LEU A 14 8.78 -1.32 35.70
CA LEU A 14 8.37 -1.05 37.08
C LEU A 14 8.96 0.27 37.55
N SER A 15 8.27 0.96 38.46
CA SER A 15 8.87 2.12 39.14
C SER A 15 10.09 1.68 39.94
N GLN A 16 11.03 2.59 40.19
CA GLN A 16 12.31 2.26 40.85
C GLN A 16 12.12 1.55 42.21
N ASP A 17 11.12 1.96 43.00
CA ASP A 17 10.77 1.32 44.28
C ASP A 17 10.16 -0.09 44.10
N SER A 18 9.37 -0.26 43.05
CA SER A 18 8.76 -1.56 42.70
C SER A 18 9.76 -2.51 42.05
N TYR A 19 10.81 -2.00 41.41
CA TYR A 19 11.83 -2.79 40.75
C TYR A 19 12.68 -3.56 41.77
N LYS A 20 13.12 -2.90 42.85
CA LYS A 20 13.90 -3.55 43.92
C LYS A 20 13.12 -4.67 44.62
N SER A 21 11.82 -4.47 44.86
CA SER A 21 10.95 -5.51 45.43
C SER A 21 10.61 -6.62 44.42
N HIS A 22 10.49 -6.31 43.13
CA HIS A 22 10.31 -7.28 42.06
C HIS A 22 11.50 -8.24 41.92
N MET A 23 12.73 -7.73 41.92
CA MET A 23 13.96 -8.54 41.76
C MET A 23 14.15 -9.56 42.90
N THR A 24 13.64 -9.25 44.10
CA THR A 24 13.70 -10.18 45.26
C THR A 24 12.45 -11.07 45.38
N GLY A 25 11.42 -10.83 44.57
CA GLY A 25 10.13 -11.51 44.61
C GLY A 25 10.20 -12.98 44.15
N LYS A 26 9.37 -13.84 44.79
CA LYS A 26 9.31 -15.28 44.50
C LYS A 26 9.05 -15.60 43.03
N ARG A 27 8.22 -14.81 42.35
CA ARG A 27 7.87 -15.00 40.93
C ARG A 27 9.05 -14.74 40.00
N HIS A 28 9.84 -13.69 40.26
CA HIS A 28 11.06 -13.39 39.51
C HIS A 28 12.11 -14.49 39.73
N LYS A 29 12.37 -14.88 40.98
CA LYS A 29 13.32 -15.96 41.31
C LYS A 29 12.97 -17.30 40.62
N LEU A 30 11.70 -17.70 40.63
CA LEU A 30 11.23 -18.89 39.92
C LEU A 30 11.44 -18.80 38.39
N GLN A 31 11.29 -17.60 37.80
CA GLN A 31 11.52 -17.38 36.38
C GLN A 31 13.01 -17.46 36.03
N VAL A 32 13.88 -16.90 36.89
CA VAL A 32 15.34 -17.04 36.79
C VAL A 32 15.77 -18.51 36.91
N GLU A 33 15.25 -19.26 37.89
CA GLU A 33 15.54 -20.69 38.06
C GLU A 33 15.07 -21.52 36.85
N ARG A 34 13.91 -21.20 36.27
CA ARG A 34 13.44 -21.85 35.03
C ARG A 34 14.36 -21.57 33.85
N LEU A 35 14.83 -20.34 33.70
CA LEU A 35 15.78 -19.96 32.65
C LEU A 35 17.12 -20.67 32.84
N ALA A 36 17.63 -20.74 34.07
CA ALA A 36 18.85 -21.46 34.42
C ALA A 36 18.72 -22.96 34.10
N ASN A 37 17.64 -23.61 34.54
CA ASN A 37 17.38 -25.03 34.24
C ASN A 37 17.23 -25.30 32.74
N THR A 38 16.60 -24.39 32.00
CA THR A 38 16.45 -24.52 30.55
C THR A 38 17.79 -24.40 29.83
N LYS A 39 18.62 -23.43 30.25
CA LYS A 39 19.99 -23.28 29.75
C LYS A 39 20.82 -24.54 30.04
N THR A 40 20.73 -25.11 31.24
CA THR A 40 21.41 -26.37 31.58
C THR A 40 20.95 -27.51 30.67
N ILE A 41 19.64 -27.65 30.43
CA ILE A 41 19.11 -28.71 29.54
C ILE A 41 19.51 -28.49 28.07
N GLU A 42 19.62 -27.25 27.59
CA GLU A 42 20.13 -26.98 26.23
C GLU A 42 21.65 -27.22 26.11
N GLU A 43 22.38 -27.02 27.20
CA GLU A 43 23.83 -27.27 27.26
C GLU A 43 24.18 -28.76 27.35
N THR A 44 23.33 -29.59 27.96
CA THR A 44 23.60 -31.03 28.14
C THR A 44 22.65 -31.95 27.38
N GLY A 45 21.61 -31.41 26.74
CA GLY A 45 20.55 -32.17 26.07
C GLY A 45 20.76 -32.42 24.57
N LEU A 46 20.38 -33.62 24.15
CA LEU A 46 20.26 -34.05 22.77
C LEU A 46 18.81 -34.26 22.36
N PHE A 47 18.54 -33.94 21.11
CA PHE A 47 17.36 -34.37 20.39
C PHE A 47 17.77 -35.47 19.41
N VAL A 48 17.10 -36.61 19.52
CA VAL A 48 17.35 -37.81 18.72
C VAL A 48 16.10 -38.10 17.90
N GLN A 49 16.25 -38.14 16.58
CA GLN A 49 15.17 -38.37 15.62
C GLN A 49 15.43 -39.66 14.83
N GLY A 50 14.34 -40.36 14.49
CA GLY A 50 14.42 -41.63 13.76
C GLY A 50 14.47 -42.85 14.67
N VAL A 51 14.07 -42.70 15.95
CA VAL A 51 13.97 -43.82 16.90
C VAL A 51 12.93 -44.82 16.38
N PRO A 52 13.31 -46.09 16.13
CA PRO A 52 12.38 -47.12 15.68
C PRO A 52 11.26 -47.40 16.71
N PRO A 53 10.04 -47.77 16.27
CA PRO A 53 8.98 -48.19 17.18
C PRO A 53 9.43 -49.41 18.01
N GLY A 54 9.20 -49.36 19.33
CA GLY A 54 9.54 -50.45 20.26
C GLY A 54 10.90 -50.32 20.96
N VAL A 55 11.73 -49.33 20.60
CA VAL A 55 13.01 -49.08 21.29
C VAL A 55 12.77 -48.54 22.70
N SER A 56 13.42 -49.17 23.67
CA SER A 56 13.40 -48.87 25.10
C SER A 56 14.43 -47.79 25.50
N ALA A 57 14.20 -47.14 26.64
CA ALA A 57 15.17 -46.20 27.20
C ALA A 57 16.53 -46.85 27.52
N SER A 58 16.55 -48.15 27.90
CA SER A 58 17.78 -48.92 28.14
C SER A 58 18.63 -49.14 26.89
N GLU A 59 18.00 -49.30 25.72
CA GLU A 59 18.72 -49.43 24.44
C GLU A 59 19.37 -48.09 24.05
N LEU A 60 18.65 -46.97 24.20
CA LEU A 60 19.23 -45.64 24.01
C LEU A 60 20.32 -45.33 25.04
N GLN A 61 20.17 -45.78 26.29
CA GLN A 61 21.20 -45.67 27.32
C GLN A 61 22.48 -46.40 26.92
N THR A 62 22.37 -47.56 26.28
CA THR A 62 23.53 -48.35 25.82
C THR A 62 24.27 -47.65 24.67
N VAL A 63 23.54 -46.95 23.80
CA VAL A 63 24.12 -46.19 22.67
C VAL A 63 24.77 -44.91 23.16
N PHE A 64 24.04 -44.09 23.91
CA PHE A 64 24.48 -42.77 24.33
C PHE A 64 25.37 -42.78 25.57
N GLY A 65 25.27 -43.80 26.42
CA GLY A 65 26.08 -43.94 27.64
C GLY A 65 27.58 -44.12 27.36
N ARG A 66 27.97 -44.50 26.14
CA ARG A 66 29.38 -44.63 25.71
C ARG A 66 30.14 -43.30 25.70
N PHE A 67 29.43 -42.18 25.62
CA PHE A 67 30.02 -40.84 25.56
C PHE A 67 30.02 -40.14 26.93
N GLY A 68 29.40 -40.74 27.94
CA GLY A 68 29.36 -40.25 29.32
C GLY A 68 28.07 -40.58 30.04
N SER A 69 27.98 -40.15 31.30
CA SER A 69 26.82 -40.43 32.15
C SER A 69 25.58 -39.69 31.65
N VAL A 70 24.53 -40.45 31.33
CA VAL A 70 23.23 -39.93 30.89
C VAL A 70 22.34 -39.78 32.12
N SER A 71 21.86 -38.56 32.36
CA SER A 71 21.03 -38.21 33.51
C SER A 71 19.54 -38.47 33.27
N LYS A 72 19.06 -38.36 32.03
CA LYS A 72 17.65 -38.59 31.69
C LYS A 72 17.45 -38.97 30.23
N ILE A 73 16.56 -39.93 29.97
CA ILE A 73 16.08 -40.28 28.62
C ILE A 73 14.55 -40.22 28.59
N GLU A 74 13.99 -39.51 27.61
CA GLU A 74 12.55 -39.39 27.41
C GLU A 74 12.21 -39.73 25.94
N ILE A 75 11.38 -40.74 25.69
CA ILE A 75 11.02 -41.20 24.33
C ILE A 75 9.59 -40.77 24.01
N TYR A 76 9.39 -40.18 22.83
CA TYR A 76 8.11 -39.73 22.32
C TYR A 76 7.95 -40.14 20.86
N GLY A 77 7.28 -41.27 20.62
CA GLY A 77 7.09 -41.82 19.28
C GLY A 77 8.42 -42.12 18.59
N ASN A 78 8.70 -41.45 17.47
CA ASN A 78 9.96 -41.62 16.71
C ASN A 78 11.09 -40.66 17.15
N LYS A 79 10.95 -40.02 18.32
CA LYS A 79 11.89 -39.04 18.87
C LYS A 79 12.29 -39.43 20.28
N ALA A 80 13.50 -39.07 20.68
CA ALA A 80 13.94 -39.14 22.06
C ALA A 80 14.72 -37.89 22.47
N TYR A 81 14.68 -37.58 23.76
CA TYR A 81 15.48 -36.54 24.38
C TYR A 81 16.43 -37.19 25.37
N VAL A 82 17.73 -36.98 25.19
CA VAL A 82 18.79 -37.59 26.01
C VAL A 82 19.58 -36.46 26.66
N ASN A 83 19.55 -36.37 27.98
CA ASN A 83 20.31 -35.38 28.73
C ASN A 83 21.53 -36.03 29.37
N TYR A 84 22.71 -35.48 29.14
CA TYR A 84 23.93 -35.88 29.83
C TYR A 84 24.07 -35.16 31.18
N SER A 85 24.91 -35.71 32.06
CA SER A 85 25.37 -35.03 33.27
C SER A 85 26.37 -33.92 32.95
N GLU A 86 27.11 -34.04 31.83
CA GLU A 86 28.15 -33.09 31.43
C GLU A 86 27.98 -32.63 29.97
N LYS A 87 28.38 -31.39 29.69
CA LYS A 87 28.32 -30.77 28.35
C LYS A 87 29.29 -31.44 27.36
N THR A 88 30.46 -31.85 27.83
CA THR A 88 31.51 -32.52 27.05
C THR A 88 31.00 -33.83 26.44
N SER A 89 30.31 -34.65 27.23
CA SER A 89 29.67 -35.90 26.77
C SER A 89 28.65 -35.67 25.65
N ARG A 90 27.85 -34.61 25.78
CA ARG A 90 26.89 -34.20 24.74
C ARG A 90 27.58 -33.78 23.45
N GLU A 91 28.65 -32.98 23.54
CA GLU A 91 29.40 -32.52 22.37
C GLU A 91 30.10 -33.67 21.65
N GLU A 92 30.61 -34.65 22.39
CA GLU A 92 31.25 -35.83 21.82
C GLU A 92 30.25 -36.76 21.15
N ALA A 93 29.08 -36.96 21.75
CA ALA A 93 28.00 -37.73 21.15
C ALA A 93 27.54 -37.14 19.80
N ILE A 94 27.46 -35.82 19.63
CA ILE A 94 27.01 -35.21 18.36
C ILE A 94 27.97 -35.48 17.20
N LYS A 95 29.27 -35.64 17.46
CA LYS A 95 30.27 -35.88 16.41
C LYS A 95 30.17 -37.28 15.80
N HIS A 96 29.50 -38.20 16.47
CA HIS A 96 29.43 -39.60 16.09
C HIS A 96 28.09 -39.93 15.42
N GLN A 97 28.13 -40.87 14.48
CA GLN A 97 26.92 -41.45 13.92
C GLN A 97 26.41 -42.55 14.85
N HIS A 98 25.10 -42.54 15.13
CA HIS A 98 24.48 -43.50 16.05
C HIS A 98 23.58 -44.44 15.27
N THR A 99 23.60 -45.72 15.64
CA THR A 99 22.70 -46.73 15.08
C THR A 99 22.03 -47.52 16.19
N VAL A 100 20.73 -47.81 16.01
CA VAL A 100 19.94 -48.67 16.88
C VAL A 100 19.07 -49.57 15.99
N LEU A 101 19.10 -50.89 16.24
CA LEU A 101 18.38 -51.88 15.44
C LEU A 101 18.64 -51.71 13.92
N ASN A 102 19.91 -51.50 13.55
CA ASN A 102 20.37 -51.26 12.17
C ASN A 102 19.76 -50.02 11.47
N LYS A 103 19.17 -49.08 12.21
CA LYS A 103 18.75 -47.77 11.70
C LYS A 103 19.64 -46.66 12.25
N VAL A 104 20.04 -45.75 11.38
CA VAL A 104 20.81 -44.55 11.73
C VAL A 104 19.88 -43.54 12.42
N LEU A 105 20.31 -43.01 13.54
CA LEU A 105 19.63 -41.96 14.29
C LEU A 105 20.18 -40.58 13.91
N ASP A 106 19.30 -39.61 13.73
CA ASP A 106 19.65 -38.20 13.53
C ASP A 106 19.74 -37.50 14.90
N VAL A 107 20.94 -37.11 15.29
CA VAL A 107 21.24 -36.59 16.63
C VAL A 107 21.67 -35.13 16.53
N ARG A 108 20.98 -34.25 17.27
CA ARG A 108 21.21 -32.81 17.25
C ARG A 108 21.11 -32.21 18.65
N ARG A 109 21.54 -30.95 18.80
CA ARG A 109 21.39 -30.20 20.06
C ARG A 109 19.91 -30.00 20.38
N ARG A 110 19.52 -30.20 21.65
CA ARG A 110 18.17 -29.91 22.13
C ARG A 110 17.97 -28.39 22.23
N VAL A 111 16.82 -27.91 21.77
CA VAL A 111 16.39 -26.50 21.88
C VAL A 111 15.02 -26.47 22.55
N ILE A 112 14.87 -25.65 23.60
CA ILE A 112 13.64 -25.53 24.38
C ILE A 112 13.02 -24.16 24.10
N GLN A 113 11.80 -24.16 23.55
CA GLN A 113 11.03 -22.94 23.36
C GLN A 113 10.36 -22.53 24.69
N MET A 114 10.78 -21.41 25.27
CA MET A 114 10.04 -20.78 26.36
C MET A 114 8.84 -20.01 25.80
N ARG A 115 7.63 -20.39 26.21
CA ARG A 115 6.44 -19.55 25.99
C ARG A 115 6.52 -18.36 26.94
N ALA A 116 6.52 -17.13 26.40
CA ALA A 116 6.44 -15.91 27.19
C ALA A 116 5.14 -15.92 28.02
N ASN A 117 5.26 -15.71 29.34
CA ASN A 117 4.11 -15.52 30.22
C ASN A 117 3.38 -14.26 29.79
N ARG A 118 2.12 -14.39 29.36
CA ARG A 118 1.20 -13.25 29.23
C ARG A 118 1.08 -12.60 30.61
N SER A 119 1.36 -11.31 30.70
CA SER A 119 1.13 -10.53 31.91
C SER A 119 -0.35 -10.55 32.25
N SER A 120 -0.61 -10.81 33.52
CA SER A 120 -1.92 -10.94 34.15
C SER A 120 -2.52 -9.57 34.44
N GLU A 121 -3.39 -9.07 33.55
CA GLU A 121 -4.33 -7.96 33.85
C GLU A 121 -5.79 -8.24 33.45
N GLU A 122 -6.10 -9.40 32.87
CA GLU A 122 -7.49 -9.84 32.70
C GLU A 122 -7.76 -11.01 33.65
N ASN A 123 -8.24 -10.72 34.87
CA ASN A 123 -9.10 -11.61 35.66
C ASN A 123 -9.45 -10.98 37.03
N HIS A 124 -10.12 -9.84 37.00
CA HIS A 124 -11.09 -9.51 38.04
C HIS A 124 -12.43 -9.37 37.35
N HIS A 125 -13.09 -10.48 37.03
CA HIS A 125 -14.55 -10.63 37.06
C HIS A 125 -14.89 -12.10 36.76
N LYS A 126 -15.82 -12.64 37.56
CA LYS A 126 -16.43 -14.00 37.50
C LYS A 126 -15.71 -15.11 38.29
N ARG A 127 -16.03 -15.12 39.59
CA ARG A 127 -16.23 -16.37 40.35
C ARG A 127 -17.43 -17.14 39.76
N GLY A 128 -17.31 -18.46 39.63
CA GLY A 128 -18.42 -19.36 39.31
C GLY A 128 -17.94 -20.72 38.84
N PHE A 129 -18.15 -21.74 39.66
CA PHE A 129 -17.77 -23.15 39.49
C PHE A 129 -18.32 -23.80 38.20
N ALA A 130 -17.51 -24.65 37.56
CA ALA A 130 -17.72 -26.11 37.42
C ALA A 130 -17.17 -26.70 36.10
N GLN A 131 -16.43 -27.79 36.29
CA GLN A 131 -15.88 -28.81 35.41
C GLN A 131 -16.41 -28.98 33.96
N SER A 132 -15.44 -29.17 33.07
CA SER A 132 -15.28 -30.34 32.16
C SER A 132 -15.11 -30.00 30.68
N GLN A 133 -14.20 -30.78 30.07
CA GLN A 133 -13.94 -30.99 28.64
C GLN A 133 -13.05 -29.97 27.92
N GLN A 134 -11.80 -30.39 27.69
CA GLN A 134 -10.93 -29.84 26.67
C GLN A 134 -11.52 -30.09 25.27
N PRO A 135 -11.56 -29.10 24.36
CA PRO A 135 -11.66 -29.35 22.93
C PRO A 135 -10.26 -29.42 22.29
N PRO A 136 -10.14 -30.08 21.11
CA PRO A 136 -8.88 -30.61 20.60
C PRO A 136 -7.96 -29.52 20.01
N VAL A 137 -6.67 -29.84 20.01
CA VAL A 137 -5.60 -29.05 19.40
C VAL A 137 -5.82 -28.98 17.89
N SER A 138 -6.34 -27.85 17.39
CA SER A 138 -6.18 -27.44 16.00
C SER A 138 -5.01 -26.47 15.91
N SER A 139 -3.94 -26.88 15.23
CA SER A 139 -2.83 -26.03 14.82
C SER A 139 -3.30 -25.03 13.76
N GLN A 140 -3.88 -23.91 14.19
CA GLN A 140 -3.95 -22.70 13.38
C GLN A 140 -2.78 -21.81 13.79
N ALA A 141 -1.84 -21.59 12.87
CA ALA A 141 -0.85 -20.53 13.03
C ALA A 141 -1.63 -19.21 13.06
N THR A 142 -1.79 -18.62 14.25
CA THR A 142 -2.42 -17.31 14.43
C THR A 142 -1.65 -16.30 13.58
N GLU A 143 -2.33 -15.76 12.58
CA GLU A 143 -1.85 -14.65 11.75
C GLU A 143 -1.49 -13.47 12.67
N VAL A 144 -0.24 -13.01 12.61
CA VAL A 144 0.22 -11.88 13.43
C VAL A 144 -0.27 -10.62 12.76
N LYS A 145 -1.20 -9.89 13.39
CA LYS A 145 -1.68 -8.62 12.85
C LYS A 145 -0.66 -7.52 13.17
N PRO A 146 -0.04 -6.88 12.16
CA PRO A 146 0.87 -5.78 12.39
C PRO A 146 0.13 -4.61 13.04
N LEU A 147 0.87 -3.77 13.77
CA LEU A 147 0.34 -2.56 14.36
C LEU A 147 -0.27 -1.69 13.25
N LYS A 148 -1.52 -1.26 13.39
CA LYS A 148 -2.15 -0.27 12.51
C LYS A 148 -2.85 0.77 13.35
N ILE A 149 -2.62 2.04 13.04
CA ILE A 149 -3.29 3.16 13.68
C ILE A 149 -4.62 3.38 12.94
N ASP A 150 -5.72 3.40 13.70
CA ASP A 150 -7.05 3.74 13.17
C ASP A 150 -7.13 5.24 12.90
N GLU A 151 -7.54 5.63 11.70
CA GLU A 151 -7.75 7.01 11.29
C GLU A 151 -8.71 7.78 12.23
N ALA A 152 -9.68 7.10 12.84
CA ALA A 152 -10.57 7.70 13.84
C ALA A 152 -9.84 8.06 15.14
N VAL A 153 -8.74 7.39 15.47
CA VAL A 153 -7.88 7.76 16.61
C VAL A 153 -7.07 9.01 16.28
N ILE A 154 -6.62 9.16 15.03
CA ILE A 154 -5.89 10.35 14.57
C ILE A 154 -6.74 11.61 14.76
N LEU A 155 -7.98 11.60 14.25
CA LEU A 155 -8.89 12.75 14.39
C LEU A 155 -9.21 13.06 15.85
N ARG A 156 -9.54 12.05 16.66
CA ARG A 156 -9.87 12.23 18.08
C ARG A 156 -8.70 12.71 18.94
N SER A 157 -7.46 12.51 18.46
CA SER A 157 -6.26 12.93 19.18
C SER A 157 -5.93 14.40 18.99
N LEU A 158 -6.52 15.06 17.99
CA LEU A 158 -6.33 16.49 17.77
C LEU A 158 -6.97 17.30 18.90
N ILE A 159 -6.22 18.29 19.39
CA ILE A 159 -6.73 19.30 20.31
C ILE A 159 -7.42 20.37 19.46
N ASP A 160 -8.73 20.54 19.59
CA ASP A 160 -9.53 21.50 18.83
C ASP A 160 -10.56 22.17 19.76
N PRO A 161 -10.63 23.51 19.86
CA PRO A 161 -9.80 24.51 19.16
C PRO A 161 -8.42 24.72 19.83
N ALA A 162 -7.34 24.82 19.03
CA ALA A 162 -5.99 25.09 19.53
C ALA A 162 -5.11 25.76 18.44
N PRO A 163 -4.01 26.45 18.80
CA PRO A 163 -3.03 26.95 17.83
C PRO A 163 -2.53 25.84 16.89
N ILE A 164 -2.26 26.17 15.62
CA ILE A 164 -1.81 25.20 14.61
C ILE A 164 -0.54 24.46 15.06
N THR A 165 0.39 25.16 15.72
CA THR A 165 1.61 24.56 16.27
C THR A 165 1.30 23.46 17.29
N ASP A 166 0.33 23.68 18.17
CA ASP A 166 -0.07 22.70 19.19
C ASP A 166 -0.80 21.50 18.57
N GLN A 167 -1.67 21.74 17.59
CA GLN A 167 -2.32 20.69 16.81
C GLN A 167 -1.28 19.82 16.08
N LEU A 168 -0.31 20.43 15.42
CA LEU A 168 0.76 19.74 14.69
C LEU A 168 1.64 18.92 15.64
N ASN A 169 2.03 19.50 16.78
CA ASN A 169 2.82 18.80 17.80
C ASN A 169 2.04 17.61 18.40
N CYS A 170 0.73 17.75 18.60
CA CYS A 170 -0.10 16.63 19.04
C CYS A 170 -0.13 15.50 18.00
N LEU A 171 -0.29 15.83 16.72
CA LEU A 171 -0.22 14.86 15.62
C LEU A 171 1.13 14.14 15.59
N LYS A 172 2.25 14.87 15.67
CA LYS A 172 3.60 14.28 15.72
C LYS A 172 3.69 13.31 16.89
N LYS A 173 3.27 13.69 18.10
CA LYS A 173 3.30 12.83 19.29
C LYS A 173 2.48 11.54 19.11
N VAL A 174 1.34 11.61 18.44
CA VAL A 174 0.45 10.45 18.24
C VAL A 174 0.97 9.54 17.14
N LEU A 175 1.36 10.11 16.00
CA LEU A 175 1.64 9.38 14.76
C LEU A 175 3.11 9.11 14.51
N LEU A 176 3.99 10.10 14.75
CA LEU A 176 5.39 10.04 14.33
C LEU A 176 6.14 8.99 15.15
N ALA A 177 6.95 8.18 14.47
CA ALA A 177 7.85 7.24 15.11
C ALA A 177 9.11 7.98 15.59
N GLU A 178 9.47 7.76 16.85
CA GLU A 178 10.66 8.39 17.45
C GLU A 178 11.95 7.92 16.74
N PRO A 179 12.89 8.83 16.40
CA PRO A 179 14.11 8.47 15.68
C PRO A 179 14.93 7.36 16.34
N ASN A 180 15.03 7.38 17.68
CA ASN A 180 15.73 6.35 18.45
C ASN A 180 15.04 4.98 18.37
N HIS A 181 13.70 4.97 18.34
CA HIS A 181 12.93 3.75 18.14
C HIS A 181 13.13 3.19 16.73
N CYS A 182 13.06 4.04 15.70
CA CYS A 182 13.35 3.66 14.32
C CYS A 182 14.75 3.04 14.19
N HIS A 183 15.77 3.68 14.78
CA HIS A 183 17.14 3.17 14.79
C HIS A 183 17.23 1.78 15.43
N TYR A 184 16.64 1.61 16.62
CA TYR A 184 16.58 0.32 17.30
C TYR A 184 15.88 -0.75 16.47
N VAL A 185 14.73 -0.44 15.87
CA VAL A 185 13.95 -1.36 15.02
C VAL A 185 14.78 -1.80 13.82
N VAL A 186 15.37 -0.85 13.08
CA VAL A 186 16.23 -1.12 11.92
C VAL A 186 17.41 -2.01 12.32
N GLN A 187 18.12 -1.66 13.39
CA GLN A 187 19.29 -2.42 13.84
C GLN A 187 18.95 -3.86 14.23
N ASN A 188 17.86 -4.07 14.98
CA ASN A 188 17.42 -5.40 15.40
C ASN A 188 17.00 -6.26 14.20
N ILE A 189 16.15 -5.72 13.32
CA ILE A 189 15.65 -6.47 12.16
C ILE A 189 16.79 -6.80 11.20
N CYS A 190 17.67 -5.84 10.89
CA CYS A 190 18.83 -6.10 10.04
C CYS A 190 19.79 -7.12 10.67
N SER A 191 20.02 -7.08 12.00
CA SER A 191 20.84 -8.08 12.69
C SER A 191 20.28 -9.50 12.54
N ASP A 192 18.96 -9.65 12.70
CA ASP A 192 18.30 -10.95 12.61
C ASP A 192 18.16 -11.43 11.16
N LEU A 193 18.01 -10.53 10.19
CA LEU A 193 18.16 -10.84 8.76
C LEU A 193 19.56 -11.33 8.45
N VAL A 194 20.62 -10.65 8.93
CA VAL A 194 22.01 -11.08 8.74
C VAL A 194 22.21 -12.50 9.26
N LYS A 195 21.83 -12.77 10.52
CA LYS A 195 21.98 -14.12 11.11
C LYS A 195 21.21 -15.18 10.33
N SER A 196 20.08 -14.83 9.74
CA SER A 196 19.20 -15.76 9.04
C SER A 196 19.63 -16.04 7.61
N LEU A 197 20.24 -15.06 6.93
CA LEU A 197 20.68 -15.18 5.55
C LEU A 197 22.13 -15.67 5.42
N LYS A 198 23.00 -15.35 6.39
CA LYS A 198 24.43 -15.70 6.39
C LYS A 198 24.76 -17.18 6.13
N PRO A 199 23.95 -18.18 6.54
CA PRO A 199 24.26 -19.59 6.23
C PRO A 199 24.20 -19.96 4.75
N ASN A 200 23.52 -19.16 3.92
CA ASN A 200 23.27 -19.47 2.51
C ASN A 200 23.89 -18.42 1.56
N PHE A 201 24.37 -17.30 2.12
CA PHE A 201 24.80 -16.13 1.38
C PHE A 201 25.92 -15.40 2.12
N ARG A 202 26.90 -14.93 1.36
CA ARG A 202 27.72 -13.79 1.77
C ARG A 202 26.85 -12.54 1.62
N ILE A 203 26.61 -11.85 2.74
CA ILE A 203 25.84 -10.61 2.74
C ILE A 203 26.83 -9.47 2.57
N CYS A 204 26.73 -8.75 1.47
CA CYS A 204 27.59 -7.61 1.19
C CYS A 204 27.03 -6.38 1.91
N GLU A 205 25.75 -6.08 1.74
CA GLU A 205 25.09 -4.93 2.36
C GLU A 205 23.61 -5.20 2.68
N LEU A 206 23.13 -4.65 3.81
CA LEU A 206 21.70 -4.49 4.11
C LEU A 206 21.42 -3.00 4.31
N LEU A 207 20.66 -2.41 3.39
CA LEU A 207 20.38 -0.98 3.37
C LEU A 207 18.90 -0.75 3.66
N ALA A 208 18.60 -0.20 4.84
CA ALA A 208 17.25 0.23 5.17
C ALA A 208 16.89 1.51 4.41
N PHE A 209 15.66 1.61 3.92
CA PHE A 209 15.17 2.77 3.19
C PHE A 209 13.69 3.06 3.49
N GLY A 210 13.13 4.07 2.82
CA GLY A 210 11.74 4.46 2.96
C GLY A 210 11.47 5.33 4.18
N SER A 211 10.23 5.31 4.68
CA SER A 211 9.78 6.25 5.72
C SER A 211 10.57 6.17 7.02
N MET A 212 11.05 4.97 7.38
CA MET A 212 11.87 4.73 8.59
C MET A 212 13.21 5.45 8.56
N THR A 213 13.77 5.70 7.38
CA THR A 213 15.07 6.37 7.23
C THR A 213 14.95 7.82 6.80
N THR A 214 13.85 8.24 6.17
CA THR A 214 13.56 9.66 5.84
C THR A 214 13.06 10.47 7.03
N GLY A 215 12.60 9.79 8.10
CA GLY A 215 12.10 10.43 9.32
C GLY A 215 10.62 10.72 9.28
N LEU A 216 9.97 10.50 8.14
CA LEU A 216 8.53 10.64 7.96
C LEU A 216 7.77 9.37 8.43
N ALA A 217 8.40 8.47 9.17
CA ALA A 217 7.77 7.23 9.63
C ALA A 217 6.65 7.52 10.63
N PHE A 218 5.49 6.93 10.36
CA PHE A 218 4.48 6.75 11.40
C PHE A 218 4.82 5.50 12.23
N LYS A 219 4.30 5.39 13.44
CA LYS A 219 4.54 4.24 14.33
C LYS A 219 4.09 2.89 13.75
N ASP A 220 3.20 2.91 12.76
CA ASP A 220 2.74 1.75 11.99
C ASP A 220 3.34 1.66 10.58
N SER A 221 4.40 2.42 10.28
CA SER A 221 5.07 2.32 8.98
C SER A 221 5.86 1.03 8.85
N ASP A 222 5.91 0.51 7.63
CA ASP A 222 6.72 -0.66 7.28
C ASP A 222 8.23 -0.31 7.28
N LEU A 223 9.08 -1.33 7.41
CA LEU A 223 10.51 -1.22 7.19
C LEU A 223 10.89 -1.82 5.82
N ASP A 224 11.34 -0.96 4.91
CA ASP A 224 11.87 -1.39 3.62
C ASP A 224 13.39 -1.66 3.73
N VAL A 225 13.85 -2.82 3.25
CA VAL A 225 15.26 -3.22 3.27
C VAL A 225 15.69 -3.71 1.89
N TYR A 226 16.78 -3.16 1.38
CA TYR A 226 17.50 -3.72 0.25
C TYR A 226 18.62 -4.62 0.76
N ALA A 227 18.77 -5.79 0.15
CA ALA A 227 19.82 -6.74 0.47
C ALA A 227 20.68 -7.05 -0.75
N GLN A 228 21.97 -6.74 -0.67
CA GLN A 228 22.97 -7.19 -1.62
C GLN A 228 23.57 -8.51 -1.15
N LEU A 229 23.31 -9.57 -1.91
CA LEU A 229 23.70 -10.94 -1.57
C LEU A 229 24.67 -11.51 -2.61
N GLU A 230 25.55 -12.40 -2.19
CA GLU A 230 26.41 -13.23 -3.05
C GLU A 230 26.31 -14.69 -2.59
N PHE A 231 26.38 -15.64 -3.53
CA PHE A 231 26.40 -17.06 -3.17
C PHE A 231 27.81 -17.50 -2.76
N ASP A 232 27.93 -18.26 -1.66
CA ASP A 232 29.22 -18.75 -1.15
C ASP A 232 30.00 -19.65 -2.13
N THR A 233 29.38 -20.15 -3.20
CA THR A 233 30.00 -21.07 -4.17
C THR A 233 30.35 -20.44 -5.53
N SER A 234 30.21 -19.13 -5.73
CA SER A 234 30.52 -18.49 -7.03
C SER A 234 30.79 -16.99 -6.92
N THR A 235 31.95 -16.55 -7.43
CA THR A 235 32.49 -15.18 -7.46
C THR A 235 31.73 -14.20 -8.38
N HIS A 236 30.46 -14.43 -8.69
CA HIS A 236 29.67 -13.53 -9.53
C HIS A 236 28.79 -12.63 -8.68
N LEU A 237 29.09 -11.32 -8.72
CA LEU A 237 28.27 -10.24 -8.18
C LEU A 237 26.84 -10.38 -8.71
N LEU A 238 25.84 -10.36 -7.81
CA LEU A 238 24.42 -10.33 -8.19
C LEU A 238 24.04 -8.93 -8.69
N SER A 239 24.55 -8.54 -9.86
CA SER A 239 24.09 -7.36 -10.60
C SER A 239 23.28 -7.79 -11.82
N GLY A 240 21.96 -7.69 -11.71
CA GLY A 240 21.01 -7.37 -12.80
C GLY A 240 20.91 -8.20 -14.08
N GLY A 241 21.71 -9.23 -14.33
CA GLY A 241 21.81 -9.83 -15.69
C GLY A 241 21.11 -11.19 -15.91
N ASP A 242 21.10 -12.10 -14.93
CA ASP A 242 20.64 -13.48 -15.14
C ASP A 242 19.36 -13.78 -14.36
N GLN A 243 18.22 -13.83 -15.07
CA GLN A 243 16.92 -14.19 -14.48
C GLN A 243 16.92 -15.55 -13.75
N THR A 244 17.80 -16.46 -14.17
CA THR A 244 17.89 -17.81 -13.60
C THR A 244 18.58 -17.81 -12.24
N SER A 245 19.64 -17.01 -12.07
CA SER A 245 20.29 -16.80 -10.78
C SER A 245 19.39 -16.05 -9.79
N PHE A 246 18.65 -15.03 -10.25
CA PHE A 246 17.72 -14.26 -9.40
C PHE A 246 16.61 -15.15 -8.81
N LYS A 247 15.98 -16.00 -9.63
CA LYS A 247 14.92 -16.94 -9.16
C LYS A 247 15.45 -17.90 -8.10
N LYS A 248 16.68 -18.41 -8.27
CA LYS A 248 17.34 -19.28 -7.28
C LYS A 248 17.63 -18.53 -5.98
N SER A 249 18.12 -17.29 -6.05
CA SER A 249 18.37 -16.44 -4.88
C SER A 249 17.08 -16.16 -4.12
N PHE A 250 16.04 -15.72 -4.81
CA PHE A 250 14.74 -15.43 -4.23
C PHE A 250 14.15 -16.64 -3.50
N ALA A 251 14.24 -17.84 -4.10
CA ALA A 251 13.80 -19.08 -3.48
C ALA A 251 14.62 -19.44 -2.22
N LYS A 252 15.94 -19.24 -2.24
CA LYS A 252 16.80 -19.50 -1.07
C LYS A 252 16.56 -18.51 0.06
N VAL A 253 16.43 -17.21 -0.22
CA VAL A 253 16.06 -16.21 0.79
C VAL A 253 14.73 -16.57 1.42
N LYS A 254 13.73 -16.87 0.58
CA LYS A 254 12.41 -17.34 1.03
C LYS A 254 12.56 -18.52 2.01
N SER A 255 13.35 -19.54 1.63
CA SER A 255 13.64 -20.70 2.48
C SER A 255 14.31 -20.33 3.80
N SER A 256 15.32 -19.44 3.78
CA SER A 256 15.99 -18.93 4.98
C SER A 256 14.99 -18.29 5.95
N LEU A 257 14.09 -17.44 5.47
CA LEU A 257 13.06 -16.82 6.31
C LEU A 257 12.07 -17.86 6.87
N TYR A 258 11.59 -18.80 6.04
CA TYR A 258 10.69 -19.87 6.51
C TYR A 258 11.37 -20.86 7.46
N SER A 259 12.69 -20.99 7.44
CA SER A 259 13.42 -21.81 8.43
C SER A 259 13.44 -21.15 9.82
N LYS A 260 13.16 -19.85 9.89
CA LYS A 260 13.22 -19.02 11.10
C LYS A 260 11.85 -18.43 11.45
N LYS A 261 10.78 -19.25 11.44
CA LYS A 261 9.40 -18.82 11.80
C LYS A 261 9.24 -18.25 13.21
N TYR A 262 10.24 -18.40 14.08
CA TYR A 262 10.27 -17.77 15.40
C TYR A 262 10.72 -16.29 15.35
N LEU A 263 11.33 -15.86 14.23
CA LEU A 263 11.72 -14.47 13.98
C LEU A 263 10.81 -13.80 12.94
N PHE A 264 10.37 -14.55 11.92
CA PHE A 264 9.62 -13.99 10.80
C PHE A 264 8.25 -14.67 10.65
N GLY A 265 7.19 -13.88 10.77
CA GLY A 265 5.80 -14.25 10.53
C GLY A 265 5.28 -13.71 9.20
N ASN A 266 4.07 -14.13 8.83
CA ASN A 266 3.31 -13.62 7.66
C ASN A 266 4.16 -13.45 6.39
N ILE A 267 5.01 -14.44 6.08
CA ILE A 267 5.94 -14.36 4.95
C ILE A 267 5.15 -14.51 3.65
N VAL A 268 5.12 -13.46 2.84
CA VAL A 268 4.44 -13.36 1.54
C VAL A 268 5.44 -13.00 0.45
N PRO A 269 5.88 -13.97 -0.38
CA PRO A 269 6.71 -13.69 -1.54
C PRO A 269 5.89 -13.08 -2.68
N ILE A 270 6.37 -11.98 -3.26
CA ILE A 270 5.77 -11.31 -4.42
C ILE A 270 6.76 -11.38 -5.59
N SER A 271 6.76 -12.52 -6.30
CA SER A 271 7.74 -12.81 -7.34
C SER A 271 7.41 -12.26 -8.73
N HIS A 272 6.16 -11.87 -8.99
CA HIS A 272 5.67 -11.47 -10.32
C HIS A 272 5.60 -9.95 -10.55
N ALA A 273 6.00 -9.14 -9.56
CA ALA A 273 6.06 -7.69 -9.69
C ALA A 273 7.32 -7.25 -10.46
N LYS A 274 7.31 -6.02 -11.02
CA LYS A 274 8.49 -5.41 -11.68
C LYS A 274 9.75 -5.40 -10.79
N ILE A 275 9.55 -5.32 -9.47
CA ILE A 275 10.59 -5.46 -8.44
C ILE A 275 10.11 -6.58 -7.51
N PRO A 276 10.69 -7.79 -7.58
CA PRO A 276 10.30 -8.88 -6.70
C PRO A 276 10.71 -8.59 -5.25
N ILE A 277 9.77 -8.74 -4.33
CA ILE A 277 9.98 -8.49 -2.90
C ILE A 277 9.46 -9.66 -2.06
N ILE A 278 9.98 -9.81 -0.85
CA ILE A 278 9.41 -10.72 0.15
C ILE A 278 8.91 -9.87 1.32
N LYS A 279 7.60 -9.86 1.51
CA LYS A 279 6.97 -9.24 2.66
C LYS A 279 6.99 -10.20 3.84
N PHE A 280 7.23 -9.71 5.05
CA PHE A 280 7.12 -10.49 6.28
C PHE A 280 6.87 -9.59 7.48
N VAL A 281 6.52 -10.16 8.63
CA VAL A 281 6.45 -9.45 9.91
C VAL A 281 7.58 -9.93 10.80
N HIS A 282 8.41 -9.01 11.29
CA HIS A 282 9.42 -9.36 12.29
C HIS A 282 8.76 -9.50 13.67
N LEU A 283 8.75 -10.72 14.20
CA LEU A 283 7.92 -11.09 15.35
C LEU A 283 8.34 -10.42 16.66
N LYS A 284 9.63 -10.13 16.85
CA LYS A 284 10.13 -9.46 18.07
C LYS A 284 9.69 -8.00 18.14
N THR A 285 9.66 -7.30 17.02
CA THR A 285 9.32 -5.87 16.95
C THR A 285 7.88 -5.61 16.51
N ASN A 286 7.19 -6.64 15.99
CA ASN A 286 5.86 -6.53 15.37
C ASN A 286 5.79 -5.51 14.22
N ILE A 287 6.89 -5.38 13.47
CA ILE A 287 7.01 -4.47 12.32
C ILE A 287 6.91 -5.27 11.03
N SER A 288 6.07 -4.79 10.12
CA SER A 288 6.01 -5.28 8.74
C SER A 288 7.27 -4.86 7.99
N CYS A 289 7.79 -5.74 7.15
CA CYS A 289 9.00 -5.50 6.39
C CYS A 289 8.83 -5.92 4.93
N ASP A 290 9.39 -5.11 4.04
CA ASP A 290 9.53 -5.39 2.62
C ASP A 290 11.01 -5.59 2.29
N LEU A 291 11.39 -6.81 1.91
CA LEU A 291 12.77 -7.14 1.55
C LEU A 291 12.94 -7.25 0.04
N SER A 292 13.78 -6.39 -0.52
CA SER A 292 14.11 -6.28 -1.95
C SER A 292 15.55 -6.70 -2.24
N PHE A 293 15.78 -7.22 -3.45
CA PHE A 293 17.10 -7.66 -3.93
C PHE A 293 17.44 -7.06 -5.30
N ASN A 294 16.63 -6.12 -5.80
CA ASN A 294 16.74 -5.67 -7.19
C ASN A 294 17.79 -4.57 -7.35
N ASP A 295 17.54 -3.41 -6.73
CA ASP A 295 18.42 -2.26 -6.78
C ASP A 295 18.35 -1.46 -5.46
N ALA A 296 19.40 -0.68 -5.20
CA ALA A 296 19.50 0.20 -4.05
C ALA A 296 18.93 1.61 -4.34
N ILE A 297 18.18 1.82 -5.43
CA ILE A 297 17.67 3.16 -5.80
C ILE A 297 16.76 3.72 -4.70
N GLY A 298 15.94 2.86 -4.09
CA GLY A 298 15.09 3.26 -2.95
C GLY A 298 15.89 3.81 -1.76
N TYR A 299 17.08 3.27 -1.51
CA TYR A 299 18.02 3.76 -0.49
C TYR A 299 18.57 5.13 -0.86
N CYS A 300 19.07 5.30 -2.09
CA CYS A 300 19.56 6.59 -2.58
C CYS A 300 18.47 7.68 -2.51
N ASN A 301 17.27 7.38 -2.99
CA ASN A 301 16.10 8.26 -2.92
C ASN A 301 15.78 8.71 -1.50
N SER A 302 15.85 7.77 -0.54
CA SER A 302 15.56 8.06 0.86
C SER A 302 16.61 8.97 1.50
N ARG A 303 17.88 8.80 1.14
CA ARG A 303 18.97 9.70 1.58
C ARG A 303 18.82 11.10 1.03
N LEU A 304 18.53 11.23 -0.27
CA LEU A 304 18.29 12.53 -0.90
C LEU A 304 17.10 13.24 -0.27
N LEU A 305 15.97 12.55 -0.09
CA LEU A 305 14.80 13.14 0.54
C LEU A 305 15.11 13.57 1.98
N ARG A 306 15.82 12.74 2.77
CA ARG A 306 16.25 13.10 4.12
C ARG A 306 17.11 14.37 4.12
N HIS A 307 18.03 14.49 3.17
CA HIS A 307 18.90 15.65 3.04
C HIS A 307 18.08 16.94 2.87
N TYR A 308 17.09 16.95 1.97
CA TYR A 308 16.17 18.09 1.81
C TYR A 308 15.33 18.36 3.05
N LEU A 309 14.79 17.33 3.71
CA LEU A 309 13.99 17.50 4.93
C LEU A 309 14.78 18.10 6.09
N ASN A 310 16.10 17.87 6.12
CA ASN A 310 16.98 18.41 7.15
C ASN A 310 17.40 19.86 6.88
N MET A 311 17.12 20.42 5.70
CA MET A 311 17.50 21.81 5.37
C MET A 311 16.73 22.85 6.18
N ASN A 312 15.47 22.57 6.51
CA ASN A 312 14.63 23.42 7.35
C ASN A 312 13.54 22.58 8.03
N GLU A 313 13.28 22.81 9.33
CA GLU A 313 12.26 22.07 10.09
C GLU A 313 10.86 22.19 9.47
N ARG A 314 10.52 23.34 8.86
CA ARG A 314 9.23 23.55 8.20
C ARG A 314 9.02 22.63 6.99
N PHE A 315 10.10 22.18 6.33
CA PHE A 315 9.99 21.22 5.23
C PHE A 315 9.58 19.84 5.71
N PHE A 316 10.17 19.40 6.83
CA PHE A 316 9.75 18.20 7.54
C PHE A 316 8.29 18.27 7.97
N ASP A 317 7.90 19.36 8.62
CA ASP A 317 6.55 19.58 9.12
C ASP A 317 5.51 19.55 8.01
N LEU A 318 5.80 20.24 6.90
CA LEU A 318 4.97 20.26 5.71
C LEU A 318 4.77 18.84 5.14
N LEU A 319 5.85 18.11 4.87
CA LEU A 319 5.76 16.78 4.26
C LEU A 319 5.17 15.73 5.22
N PHE A 320 5.43 15.85 6.52
CA PHE A 320 4.77 15.05 7.56
C PHE A 320 3.26 15.26 7.53
N PHE A 321 2.81 16.52 7.55
CA PHE A 321 1.39 16.84 7.56
C PHE A 321 0.70 16.41 6.26
N ILE A 322 1.30 16.70 5.09
CA ILE A 322 0.76 16.28 3.78
C ILE A 322 0.63 14.75 3.70
N LYS A 323 1.60 13.99 4.23
CA LYS A 323 1.50 12.53 4.31
C LYS A 323 0.33 12.08 5.18
N CYS A 324 0.10 12.74 6.32
CA CYS A 324 -1.04 12.47 7.20
C CYS A 324 -2.36 12.79 6.50
N TRP A 325 -2.47 13.98 5.90
CA TRP A 325 -3.61 14.41 5.11
C TRP A 325 -3.96 13.42 3.99
N ALA A 326 -2.97 13.01 3.19
CA ALA A 326 -3.19 12.06 2.11
C ALA A 326 -3.64 10.68 2.61
N ARG A 327 -3.17 10.25 3.80
CA ARG A 327 -3.66 9.03 4.46
C ARG A 327 -5.13 9.16 4.86
N MET A 328 -5.49 10.26 5.54
CA MET A 328 -6.85 10.49 6.02
C MET A 328 -7.88 10.53 4.88
N HIS A 329 -7.48 11.07 3.73
CA HIS A 329 -8.34 11.13 2.53
C HIS A 329 -8.20 9.93 1.60
N ASN A 330 -7.44 8.89 1.99
CA ASN A 330 -7.20 7.69 1.18
C ASN A 330 -6.68 8.05 -0.23
N LEU A 331 -5.79 9.02 -0.35
CA LEU A 331 -5.19 9.46 -1.62
C LEU A 331 -3.96 8.64 -1.99
N CYS A 332 -3.38 7.92 -1.02
CA CYS A 332 -2.23 7.04 -1.22
C CYS A 332 -2.56 5.56 -0.94
N ALA A 333 -2.38 4.70 -1.93
CA ALA A 333 -2.64 3.26 -1.87
C ALA A 333 -2.12 2.53 -3.13
N SER A 334 -2.36 1.22 -3.21
CA SER A 334 -2.21 0.46 -4.46
C SER A 334 -3.15 1.02 -5.54
N ASN A 335 -2.64 1.29 -6.74
CA ASN A 335 -3.32 1.98 -7.85
C ASN A 335 -3.71 3.46 -7.59
N LYS A 336 -3.19 4.07 -6.53
CA LYS A 336 -3.26 5.52 -6.29
C LYS A 336 -1.85 6.12 -6.26
N LEU A 337 -1.68 7.31 -5.66
CA LEU A 337 -0.35 7.87 -5.44
C LEU A 337 0.42 6.97 -4.47
N SER A 338 1.71 6.72 -4.74
CA SER A 338 2.58 6.17 -3.71
C SER A 338 2.97 7.27 -2.72
N ASN A 339 3.29 6.91 -1.48
CA ASN A 339 3.82 7.87 -0.50
C ASN A 339 5.09 8.55 -1.02
N PHE A 340 5.92 7.84 -1.78
CA PHE A 340 7.12 8.41 -2.38
C PHE A 340 6.80 9.42 -3.49
N SER A 341 5.82 9.12 -4.35
CA SER A 341 5.34 10.06 -5.38
C SER A 341 4.81 11.35 -4.73
N LEU A 342 4.08 11.23 -3.62
CA LEU A 342 3.61 12.37 -2.83
C LEU A 342 4.79 13.18 -2.26
N SER A 343 5.81 12.52 -1.70
CA SER A 343 7.02 13.20 -1.22
C SER A 343 7.78 13.90 -2.34
N MET A 344 7.83 13.35 -3.55
CA MET A 344 8.46 13.99 -4.70
C MET A 344 7.66 15.19 -5.23
N LEU A 345 6.32 15.15 -5.16
CA LEU A 345 5.49 16.33 -5.39
C LEU A 345 5.76 17.42 -4.33
N GLY A 346 5.89 17.02 -3.07
CA GLY A 346 6.32 17.91 -1.98
C GLY A 346 7.70 18.53 -2.24
N LEU A 347 8.68 17.72 -2.65
CA LEU A 347 10.01 18.22 -3.02
C LEU A 347 9.94 19.18 -4.22
N SER A 348 9.17 18.86 -5.26
CA SER A 348 8.97 19.74 -6.41
C SER A 348 8.40 21.11 -6.01
N PHE A 349 7.47 21.14 -5.04
CA PHE A 349 6.99 22.38 -4.43
C PHE A 349 8.12 23.13 -3.72
N LEU A 350 8.92 22.47 -2.88
CA LEU A 350 10.05 23.10 -2.19
C LEU A 350 11.06 23.71 -3.16
N LEU A 351 11.36 23.03 -4.27
CA LEU A 351 12.24 23.51 -5.35
C LEU A 351 11.66 24.71 -6.11
N SER A 352 10.33 24.90 -6.06
CA SER A 352 9.66 26.05 -6.67
C SER A 352 9.69 27.31 -5.79
N LEU A 353 10.07 27.19 -4.52
CA LEU A 353 10.13 28.31 -3.60
C LEU A 353 11.23 29.30 -4.01
N LYS A 354 10.86 30.58 -4.06
CA LYS A 354 11.73 31.68 -4.45
C LYS A 354 11.70 32.79 -3.41
N GLU A 355 12.83 33.45 -3.24
CA GLU A 355 12.91 34.70 -2.49
C GLU A 355 12.25 35.83 -3.28
N ALA A 356 12.03 36.99 -2.63
CA ALA A 356 11.56 38.21 -3.29
C ALA A 356 12.49 38.67 -4.44
N SER A 357 13.78 38.32 -4.38
CA SER A 357 14.78 38.56 -5.41
C SER A 357 14.59 37.69 -6.67
N GLY A 358 13.73 36.66 -6.60
CA GLY A 358 13.52 35.67 -7.66
C GLY A 358 14.47 34.46 -7.59
N ASN A 359 15.44 34.46 -6.67
CA ASN A 359 16.39 33.36 -6.48
C ASN A 359 15.71 32.12 -5.88
N LYS A 360 16.15 30.93 -6.29
CA LYS A 360 15.68 29.66 -5.70
C LYS A 360 16.16 29.54 -4.26
N ILE A 361 15.25 29.18 -3.36
CA ILE A 361 15.53 28.97 -1.94
C ILE A 361 16.16 27.60 -1.70
N VAL A 362 15.71 26.59 -2.44
CA VAL A 362 16.14 25.20 -2.30
C VAL A 362 16.84 24.76 -3.59
N PRO A 363 18.06 24.19 -3.51
CA PRO A 363 18.81 23.81 -4.70
C PRO A 363 18.16 22.60 -5.41
N PRO A 364 18.00 22.61 -6.74
CA PRO A 364 17.56 21.44 -7.50
C PRO A 364 18.56 20.28 -7.37
N VAL A 365 18.09 19.05 -7.58
CA VAL A 365 18.90 17.84 -7.33
C VAL A 365 20.19 17.86 -8.15
N GLN A 366 20.16 18.36 -9.39
CA GLN A 366 21.33 18.49 -10.26
C GLN A 366 22.49 19.24 -9.60
N GLU A 367 22.22 20.27 -8.79
CA GLU A 367 23.26 21.05 -8.11
C GLU A 367 23.91 20.27 -6.97
N LEU A 368 23.17 19.36 -6.35
CA LEU A 368 23.74 18.43 -5.37
C LEU A 368 24.57 17.34 -6.05
N LEU A 369 24.23 16.95 -7.29
CA LEU A 369 24.97 15.95 -8.07
C LEU A 369 26.33 16.47 -8.56
N THR A 370 26.43 17.74 -8.95
CA THR A 370 27.69 18.33 -9.46
C THR A 370 28.78 18.40 -8.39
N GLY A 371 28.40 18.47 -7.11
CA GLY A 371 29.32 18.43 -5.98
C GLY A 371 29.73 17.01 -5.52
N ALA A 372 29.27 15.96 -6.20
CA ALA A 372 29.57 14.58 -5.81
C ALA A 372 30.97 14.14 -6.26
N ASP A 373 31.65 13.34 -5.42
CA ASP A 373 32.86 12.64 -5.84
C ASP A 373 32.51 11.61 -6.93
N THR A 374 32.87 11.92 -8.17
CA THR A 374 32.63 11.09 -9.36
C THR A 374 33.54 9.86 -9.42
N SER A 375 34.57 9.79 -8.57
CA SER A 375 35.51 8.66 -8.51
C SER A 375 35.03 7.51 -7.60
N ASN A 376 34.01 7.74 -6.77
CA ASN A 376 33.50 6.72 -5.85
C ASN A 376 32.55 5.72 -6.57
N PRO A 377 32.94 4.45 -6.73
CA PRO A 377 32.12 3.45 -7.42
C PRO A 377 30.80 3.13 -6.70
N HIS A 378 30.70 3.38 -5.38
CA HIS A 378 29.45 3.22 -4.62
C HIS A 378 28.37 4.25 -5.00
N HIS A 379 28.72 5.27 -5.79
CA HIS A 379 27.77 6.26 -6.29
C HIS A 379 27.04 5.82 -7.56
N ILE A 380 27.36 4.67 -8.16
CA ILE A 380 26.64 4.14 -9.33
C ILE A 380 25.78 2.95 -8.91
N VAL A 381 24.45 3.11 -8.98
CA VAL A 381 23.48 2.06 -8.63
C VAL A 381 22.67 1.72 -9.86
N SER A 382 22.75 0.45 -10.33
CA SER A 382 22.03 -0.01 -11.53
C SER A 382 22.24 0.86 -12.77
N GLY A 383 23.47 1.36 -12.95
CA GLY A 383 23.81 2.25 -14.07
C GLY A 383 23.32 3.69 -13.92
N TRP A 384 22.85 4.10 -12.74
CA TRP A 384 22.45 5.48 -12.43
C TRP A 384 23.41 6.12 -11.44
N ARG A 385 23.85 7.35 -11.71
CA ARG A 385 24.65 8.16 -10.78
C ARG A 385 23.75 8.64 -9.63
N CYS A 386 23.97 8.08 -8.44
CA CYS A 386 23.18 8.29 -7.24
C CYS A 386 23.97 8.96 -6.10
N GLY A 387 25.25 9.29 -6.31
CA GLY A 387 26.04 10.10 -5.39
C GLY A 387 25.66 11.57 -5.48
N PHE A 388 25.60 12.25 -4.34
CA PHE A 388 25.38 13.69 -4.25
C PHE A 388 26.17 14.26 -3.07
N ASN A 389 26.40 15.58 -3.07
CA ASN A 389 27.06 16.24 -1.95
C ASN A 389 26.15 16.22 -0.71
N GLU A 390 26.55 15.43 0.30
CA GLU A 390 25.80 15.26 1.54
C GLU A 390 26.15 16.28 2.63
N THR A 391 27.02 17.26 2.33
CA THR A 391 27.35 18.34 3.27
C THR A 391 26.08 19.01 3.75
N PRO A 392 25.79 19.04 5.07
CA PRO A 392 24.54 19.61 5.57
C PRO A 392 24.34 21.05 5.10
N ILE A 393 23.22 21.29 4.42
CA ILE A 393 22.79 22.64 3.99
C ILE A 393 21.69 23.07 4.95
N THR A 394 21.79 24.28 5.50
CA THR A 394 20.69 24.91 6.27
C THR A 394 20.11 26.05 5.43
N VAL A 395 18.81 26.01 5.21
CA VAL A 395 18.08 27.03 4.46
C VAL A 395 17.32 27.92 5.44
N THR A 396 17.55 29.23 5.36
CA THR A 396 16.76 30.24 6.07
C THR A 396 15.61 30.66 5.18
N LEU A 397 14.37 30.41 5.61
CA LEU A 397 13.20 30.92 4.91
C LEU A 397 12.92 32.37 5.36
N PRO A 398 12.43 33.24 4.45
CA PRO A 398 12.04 34.59 4.81
C PRO A 398 11.03 34.61 5.96
N ASP A 399 11.12 35.64 6.81
CA ASP A 399 10.18 35.86 7.90
C ASP A 399 8.92 36.56 7.38
N SER A 400 8.11 35.80 6.65
CA SER A 400 6.84 36.27 6.11
C SER A 400 5.74 35.19 6.28
N PRO A 401 4.46 35.59 6.30
CA PRO A 401 3.35 34.66 6.45
C PRO A 401 3.33 33.55 5.39
N GLU A 402 3.83 33.81 4.18
CA GLU A 402 3.84 32.85 3.07
C GLU A 402 4.83 31.69 3.28
N PHE A 403 5.85 31.90 4.11
CA PHE A 403 6.83 30.87 4.50
C PHE A 403 6.56 30.28 5.88
N SER A 404 5.53 30.74 6.60
CA SER A 404 5.05 30.05 7.81
C SER A 404 4.58 28.63 7.46
N PHE A 405 4.45 27.73 8.45
CA PHE A 405 3.92 26.38 8.19
C PHE A 405 2.55 26.43 7.47
N LEU A 406 1.66 27.32 7.90
CA LEU A 406 0.34 27.50 7.28
C LEU A 406 0.46 28.08 5.85
N GLY A 407 1.35 29.06 5.65
CA GLY A 407 1.63 29.62 4.33
C GLY A 407 2.16 28.58 3.35
N LEU A 408 3.15 27.79 3.78
CA LEU A 408 3.70 26.69 3.00
C LEU A 408 2.65 25.62 2.69
N LEU A 409 1.78 25.31 3.65
CA LEU A 409 0.71 24.34 3.46
C LEU A 409 -0.34 24.81 2.44
N LYS A 410 -0.80 26.07 2.53
CA LYS A 410 -1.66 26.69 1.51
C LYS A 410 -0.97 26.64 0.15
N ASN A 411 0.25 27.14 0.07
CA ASN A 411 1.00 27.29 -1.17
C ASN A 411 1.31 25.94 -1.82
N PHE A 412 1.51 24.88 -1.04
CA PHE A 412 1.62 23.52 -1.56
C PHE A 412 0.34 23.09 -2.27
N PHE A 413 -0.82 23.24 -1.63
CA PHE A 413 -2.09 22.84 -2.23
C PHE A 413 -2.42 23.64 -3.49
N GLU A 414 -2.15 24.95 -3.45
CA GLU A 414 -2.27 25.85 -4.60
C GLU A 414 -1.33 25.43 -5.75
N TYR A 415 -0.07 25.13 -5.42
CA TYR A 415 0.94 24.67 -6.37
C TYR A 415 0.49 23.39 -7.10
N ILE A 416 -0.01 22.39 -6.36
CA ILE A 416 -0.53 21.16 -6.97
C ILE A 416 -1.70 21.44 -7.91
N GLY A 417 -2.60 22.35 -7.53
CA GLY A 417 -3.75 22.74 -8.37
C GLY A 417 -3.36 23.41 -9.69
N LYS A 418 -2.15 23.98 -9.77
CA LYS A 418 -1.59 24.68 -10.93
C LYS A 418 -0.62 23.84 -11.76
N LEU A 419 -0.27 22.64 -11.31
CA LEU A 419 0.71 21.80 -11.99
C LEU A 419 0.20 21.37 -13.38
N PRO A 420 1.02 21.51 -14.44
CA PRO A 420 0.66 21.11 -15.80
C PRO A 420 0.84 19.60 -16.01
N PHE A 421 0.06 18.80 -15.27
CA PHE A 421 0.20 17.34 -15.21
C PHE A 421 0.10 16.67 -16.58
N ASP A 422 -0.71 17.19 -17.49
CA ASP A 422 -1.08 16.63 -18.79
C ASP A 422 -0.07 16.92 -19.91
N THR A 423 0.64 18.04 -19.80
CA THR A 423 1.50 18.60 -20.86
C THR A 423 2.98 18.50 -20.52
N HIS A 424 3.33 18.44 -19.22
CA HIS A 424 4.71 18.48 -18.78
C HIS A 424 5.11 17.26 -17.94
N VAL A 425 6.42 17.11 -17.83
CA VAL A 425 7.15 16.24 -16.92
C VAL A 425 7.63 17.10 -15.77
N ILE A 426 7.25 16.72 -14.55
CA ILE A 426 7.69 17.38 -13.33
C ILE A 426 9.10 16.85 -13.00
N SER A 427 10.11 17.69 -13.14
CA SER A 427 11.52 17.31 -12.99
C SER A 427 12.06 17.85 -11.66
N VAL A 428 12.18 16.97 -10.67
CA VAL A 428 12.92 17.28 -9.42
C VAL A 428 14.43 17.40 -9.67
N LEU A 429 14.94 16.83 -10.78
CA LEU A 429 16.33 16.96 -11.20
C LEU A 429 16.72 18.42 -11.41
N THR A 430 15.92 19.13 -12.19
CA THR A 430 16.14 20.54 -12.59
C THR A 430 15.36 21.52 -11.70
N GLY A 431 14.34 21.04 -10.99
CA GLY A 431 13.35 21.86 -10.30
C GLY A 431 12.42 22.62 -11.26
N GLU A 432 12.19 22.10 -12.47
CA GLU A 432 11.45 22.76 -13.55
C GLU A 432 10.41 21.82 -14.19
N PHE A 433 9.55 22.37 -15.02
CA PHE A 433 8.59 21.61 -15.84
C PHE A 433 9.08 21.51 -17.28
N ILE A 434 9.22 20.29 -17.79
CA ILE A 434 9.74 20.04 -19.14
C ILE A 434 8.61 19.51 -20.00
N LYS A 435 8.41 20.06 -21.20
CA LYS A 435 7.36 19.59 -22.11
C LYS A 435 7.53 18.11 -22.40
N ARG A 436 6.44 17.35 -22.38
CA ARG A 436 6.46 15.90 -22.66
C ARG A 436 7.04 15.56 -24.03
N GLU A 437 6.75 16.42 -25.02
CA GLU A 437 7.26 16.31 -26.39
C GLU A 437 8.78 16.21 -26.47
N THR A 438 9.49 16.87 -25.54
CA THR A 438 10.96 16.83 -25.44
C THR A 438 11.47 15.41 -25.18
N PHE A 439 10.66 14.53 -24.57
CA PHE A 439 11.00 13.12 -24.32
C PHE A 439 10.49 12.15 -25.38
N LEU A 440 9.75 12.63 -26.39
CA LEU A 440 9.27 11.82 -27.51
C LEU A 440 10.27 11.76 -28.69
N GLY A 441 11.19 12.73 -28.75
CA GLY A 441 12.24 12.82 -29.77
C GLY A 441 13.43 11.86 -29.53
N SER A 442 14.54 12.11 -30.22
CA SER A 442 15.77 11.35 -29.97
C SER A 442 16.30 11.69 -28.58
N PRO A 443 16.84 10.72 -27.81
CA PRO A 443 17.48 11.04 -26.53
C PRO A 443 18.55 12.15 -26.63
N GLY A 444 19.18 12.32 -27.81
CA GLY A 444 20.13 13.39 -28.08
C GLY A 444 19.57 14.80 -27.96
N ASP A 445 18.26 14.98 -28.14
CA ASP A 445 17.55 16.28 -28.12
C ASP A 445 17.24 16.76 -26.69
N LEU A 446 17.50 15.92 -25.68
CA LEU A 446 17.28 16.26 -24.28
C LEU A 446 18.33 17.29 -23.79
N PRO A 447 17.96 18.18 -22.85
CA PRO A 447 18.89 19.12 -22.24
C PRO A 447 20.11 18.42 -21.62
N GLU A 448 21.25 19.12 -21.55
CA GLU A 448 22.54 18.55 -21.10
C GLU A 448 22.46 17.85 -19.74
N VAL A 449 21.66 18.38 -18.81
CA VAL A 449 21.41 17.78 -17.49
C VAL A 449 20.89 16.34 -17.56
N TYR A 450 20.29 15.93 -18.67
CA TYR A 450 19.84 14.56 -18.93
C TYR A 450 20.90 13.66 -19.56
N GLU A 451 22.18 14.08 -19.61
CA GLU A 451 23.31 13.21 -19.98
C GLU A 451 23.27 11.84 -19.30
N PRO A 452 23.00 11.70 -17.99
CA PRO A 452 22.96 10.39 -17.35
C PRO A 452 21.87 9.48 -17.93
N TYR A 453 20.72 10.05 -18.31
CA TYR A 453 19.66 9.31 -19.00
C TYR A 453 20.11 8.89 -20.41
N ARG A 454 20.75 9.80 -21.16
CA ARG A 454 21.24 9.51 -22.52
C ARG A 454 22.27 8.38 -22.52
N CYS A 455 23.26 8.44 -21.63
CA CYS A 455 24.27 7.39 -21.46
C CYS A 455 23.63 6.06 -21.09
N HIS A 456 22.70 6.06 -20.13
CA HIS A 456 22.03 4.82 -19.69
C HIS A 456 21.23 4.14 -20.82
N ILE A 457 20.54 4.92 -21.66
CA ILE A 457 19.79 4.40 -22.82
C ILE A 457 20.75 3.89 -23.90
N ALA A 458 21.86 4.60 -24.17
CA ALA A 458 22.85 4.19 -25.16
C ALA A 458 23.54 2.87 -24.80
N GLU A 459 23.88 2.68 -23.52
CA GLU A 459 24.52 1.46 -23.01
C GLU A 459 23.56 0.26 -22.95
N ASN A 460 22.25 0.51 -22.87
CA ASN A 460 21.23 -0.54 -22.72
C ASN A 460 20.03 -0.30 -23.65
N PRO A 461 20.17 -0.54 -24.97
CA PRO A 461 19.14 -0.23 -25.97
C PRO A 461 17.82 -1.00 -25.77
N ALA A 462 17.84 -2.10 -25.03
CA ALA A 462 16.65 -2.89 -24.67
C ALA A 462 15.81 -2.24 -23.54
N ASN A 463 16.31 -1.20 -22.87
CA ASN A 463 15.57 -0.48 -21.85
C ASN A 463 14.43 0.33 -22.48
N VAL A 464 13.26 0.25 -21.87
CA VAL A 464 12.05 0.93 -22.34
C VAL A 464 12.25 2.44 -22.22
N LEU A 465 12.10 3.15 -23.34
CA LEU A 465 12.06 4.61 -23.39
C LEU A 465 11.09 5.17 -22.35
N PHE A 466 11.41 6.36 -21.83
CA PHE A 466 10.60 7.05 -20.85
C PHE A 466 9.14 7.18 -21.31
N LYS A 467 8.21 6.58 -20.55
CA LYS A 467 6.78 6.56 -20.90
C LYS A 467 6.10 7.87 -20.49
N ALA A 468 6.24 8.90 -21.33
CA ALA A 468 5.65 10.22 -21.09
C ALA A 468 4.14 10.32 -21.36
N GLY A 469 3.52 9.34 -22.03
CA GLY A 469 2.10 9.36 -22.43
C GLY A 469 1.09 9.03 -21.31
N GLN A 470 1.47 9.14 -20.04
CA GLN A 470 0.60 8.79 -18.90
C GLN A 470 -0.14 10.02 -18.37
N SER A 471 -1.14 9.86 -17.49
CA SER A 471 -1.97 11.00 -17.04
C SER A 471 -1.20 12.05 -16.24
N ALA A 472 -0.18 11.64 -15.49
CA ALA A 472 0.75 12.50 -14.78
C ALA A 472 2.15 11.90 -14.84
N VAL A 473 3.15 12.77 -14.90
CA VAL A 473 4.54 12.37 -15.01
C VAL A 473 5.42 13.19 -14.07
N ILE A 474 6.08 12.48 -13.14
CA ILE A 474 7.12 13.03 -12.28
C ILE A 474 8.33 12.10 -12.31
N HIS A 475 9.51 12.68 -12.47
CA HIS A 475 10.77 11.92 -12.49
C HIS A 475 11.15 11.39 -11.12
N ASP A 476 11.68 10.17 -11.11
CA ASP A 476 12.59 9.74 -10.05
C ASP A 476 13.87 10.60 -10.10
N PRO A 477 14.41 11.06 -8.97
CA PRO A 477 15.54 11.99 -8.96
C PRO A 477 16.84 11.36 -9.47
N PHE A 478 16.99 10.03 -9.42
CA PHE A 478 18.17 9.34 -9.93
C PHE A 478 17.85 8.47 -11.15
N LYS A 479 16.81 7.63 -11.06
CA LYS A 479 16.40 6.73 -12.14
C LYS A 479 15.51 7.45 -13.13
N LEU A 480 16.10 8.35 -13.93
CA LEU A 480 15.38 9.27 -14.83
C LEU A 480 14.48 8.58 -15.88
N SER A 481 14.67 7.27 -16.12
CA SER A 481 13.75 6.44 -16.93
C SER A 481 12.43 6.08 -16.23
N HIS A 482 12.26 6.40 -14.96
CA HIS A 482 11.12 6.00 -14.15
C HIS A 482 10.15 7.14 -13.86
N ASN A 483 8.91 7.00 -14.34
CA ASN A 483 7.78 7.81 -13.90
C ASN A 483 7.18 7.27 -12.59
N LEU A 484 7.25 8.04 -11.51
CA LEU A 484 6.70 7.65 -10.20
C LEU A 484 5.16 7.72 -10.13
N MET A 485 4.52 8.41 -11.07
CA MET A 485 3.07 8.51 -11.18
C MET A 485 2.49 7.60 -12.27
N GLY A 486 3.29 6.72 -12.85
CA GLY A 486 2.88 5.89 -13.98
C GLY A 486 1.80 4.83 -13.70
N ARG A 487 1.32 4.71 -12.46
CA ARG A 487 0.18 3.86 -12.08
C ARG A 487 -1.07 4.67 -11.73
N VAL A 488 -0.96 5.99 -11.65
CA VAL A 488 -2.06 6.89 -11.28
C VAL A 488 -2.94 7.07 -12.51
N VAL A 489 -4.20 6.63 -12.38
CA VAL A 489 -5.22 6.80 -13.42
C VAL A 489 -5.81 8.21 -13.39
N PRO A 490 -6.40 8.72 -14.50
CA PRO A 490 -6.92 10.09 -14.56
C PRO A 490 -7.90 10.43 -13.43
N THR A 491 -8.81 9.51 -13.09
CA THR A 491 -9.82 9.73 -12.04
C THR A 491 -9.20 9.98 -10.68
N VAL A 492 -8.20 9.16 -10.31
CA VAL A 492 -7.47 9.33 -9.04
C VAL A 492 -6.67 10.63 -9.03
N LEU A 493 -6.08 11.01 -10.17
CA LEU A 493 -5.39 12.29 -10.30
C LEU A 493 -6.35 13.48 -10.11
N SER A 494 -7.54 13.42 -10.74
CA SER A 494 -8.57 14.45 -10.57
C SER A 494 -9.07 14.54 -9.13
N GLU A 495 -9.31 13.40 -8.46
CA GLU A 495 -9.66 13.36 -7.04
C GLU A 495 -8.59 14.01 -6.16
N PHE A 496 -7.32 13.71 -6.42
CA PHE A 496 -6.19 14.28 -5.70
C PHE A 496 -6.10 15.81 -5.91
N ILE A 497 -6.20 16.28 -7.15
CA ILE A 497 -6.18 17.72 -7.48
C ILE A 497 -7.36 18.43 -6.81
N GLN A 498 -8.55 17.85 -6.85
CA GLN A 498 -9.72 18.44 -6.21
C GLN A 498 -9.58 18.51 -4.69
N ALA A 499 -9.04 17.46 -4.07
CA ALA A 499 -8.74 17.47 -2.63
C ALA A 499 -7.73 18.58 -2.27
N CYS A 500 -6.70 18.81 -3.10
CA CYS A 500 -5.78 19.92 -2.94
C CYS A 500 -6.50 21.27 -3.06
N LYS A 501 -7.31 21.50 -4.11
CA LYS A 501 -8.06 22.75 -4.28
C LYS A 501 -8.95 23.08 -3.08
N THR A 502 -9.74 22.12 -2.61
CA THR A 502 -10.59 22.32 -1.43
C THR A 502 -9.78 22.52 -0.14
N SER A 503 -8.58 21.92 -0.05
CA SER A 503 -7.68 22.15 1.09
C SER A 503 -7.04 23.54 1.05
N GLU A 504 -6.70 24.05 -0.14
CA GLU A 504 -6.22 25.41 -0.37
C GLU A 504 -7.26 26.44 0.07
N GLU A 505 -8.52 26.28 -0.36
CA GLU A 505 -9.63 27.15 0.03
C GLU A 505 -9.79 27.23 1.56
N LYS A 506 -9.69 26.09 2.25
CA LYS A 506 -9.74 26.03 3.72
C LYS A 506 -8.54 26.70 4.37
N CYS A 507 -7.34 26.51 3.83
CA CYS A 507 -6.15 27.22 4.33
C CYS A 507 -6.31 28.73 4.16
N THR A 508 -6.83 29.20 3.02
CA THR A 508 -7.09 30.62 2.76
C THR A 508 -8.11 31.18 3.74
N ALA A 509 -9.20 30.47 4.00
CA ALA A 509 -10.20 30.86 4.99
C ALA A 509 -9.62 30.90 6.43
N GLY A 510 -8.83 29.89 6.81
CA GLY A 510 -8.13 29.84 8.10
C GLY A 510 -6.99 30.87 8.25
N ILE A 511 -6.44 31.40 7.16
CA ILE A 511 -5.51 32.55 7.22
C ILE A 511 -6.28 33.84 7.47
N ALA A 512 -7.47 33.98 6.88
CA ALA A 512 -8.31 35.17 7.02
C ALA A 512 -9.06 35.24 8.37
N ASN A 513 -9.35 34.09 9.00
CA ASN A 513 -10.16 34.00 10.21
C ASN A 513 -9.44 33.18 11.30
N ASN A 514 -9.15 33.84 12.44
CA ASN A 514 -8.45 33.22 13.57
C ASN A 514 -9.23 32.05 14.19
N ASP A 515 -10.57 32.13 14.27
CA ASP A 515 -11.38 31.05 14.84
C ASP A 515 -11.41 29.81 13.95
N GLU A 516 -11.33 29.99 12.63
CA GLU A 516 -11.20 28.89 11.67
C GLU A 516 -9.78 28.31 11.70
N GLN A 517 -8.76 29.15 11.88
CA GLN A 517 -7.37 28.73 12.05
C GLN A 517 -7.21 27.74 13.20
N LEU A 518 -7.86 28.01 14.34
CA LEU A 518 -7.81 27.16 15.52
C LEU A 518 -8.41 25.76 15.31
N ARG A 519 -9.14 25.54 14.22
CA ARG A 519 -9.74 24.24 13.86
C ARG A 519 -9.21 23.67 12.54
N LEU A 520 -8.24 24.34 11.94
CA LEU A 520 -7.87 24.12 10.56
C LEU A 520 -7.30 22.72 10.31
N LEU A 521 -6.37 22.23 11.14
CA LEU A 521 -5.78 20.90 10.89
C LEU A 521 -6.82 19.80 11.09
N HIS A 522 -7.73 19.94 12.07
CA HIS A 522 -8.87 19.04 12.20
C HIS A 522 -9.76 19.09 10.95
N ALA A 523 -10.12 20.28 10.47
CA ALA A 523 -10.92 20.44 9.26
C ALA A 523 -10.22 19.92 8.00
N LEU A 524 -8.89 20.00 7.90
CA LEU A 524 -8.12 19.47 6.78
C LEU A 524 -7.98 17.96 6.85
N LEU A 525 -7.95 17.35 8.03
CA LEU A 525 -7.82 15.90 8.20
C LEU A 525 -9.17 15.18 8.18
N ASP A 526 -10.30 15.85 8.48
CA ASP A 526 -11.62 15.21 8.47
C ASP A 526 -12.06 14.83 7.05
N PRO A 527 -12.22 13.52 6.72
CA PRO A 527 -12.66 13.07 5.41
C PRO A 527 -14.05 13.56 5.01
N LYS A 528 -14.87 14.04 5.96
CA LYS A 528 -16.17 14.66 5.67
C LYS A 528 -16.04 16.12 5.24
N SER A 529 -14.97 16.79 5.67
CA SER A 529 -14.77 18.23 5.47
C SER A 529 -14.25 18.58 4.06
N LEU A 530 -13.47 17.69 3.43
CA LEU A 530 -13.06 17.84 2.01
C LEU A 530 -14.08 17.29 1.02
N ARG A 531 -15.10 16.56 1.49
CA ARG A 531 -16.30 16.30 0.69
C ARG A 531 -17.09 17.60 0.70
N GLY A 532 -16.90 18.45 -0.30
CA GLY A 532 -17.63 19.71 -0.42
C GLY A 532 -19.15 19.52 -0.24
N LYS A 533 -19.86 20.61 0.07
CA LYS A 533 -21.32 20.67 -0.10
C LYS A 533 -21.63 20.03 -1.46
N THR A 534 -22.38 18.94 -1.43
CA THR A 534 -22.61 18.01 -2.53
C THR A 534 -22.96 18.72 -3.84
N ALA A 535 -21.94 19.01 -4.66
CA ALA A 535 -22.09 18.87 -6.10
C ALA A 535 -22.27 17.36 -6.32
N GLY A 536 -23.43 16.96 -6.87
CA GLY A 536 -23.81 15.56 -7.03
C GLY A 536 -22.66 14.72 -7.55
N LYS A 537 -22.36 13.61 -6.86
CA LYS A 537 -21.26 12.73 -7.25
C LYS A 537 -21.53 12.20 -8.66
N GLN A 538 -20.54 12.39 -9.53
CA GLN A 538 -20.62 12.03 -10.93
C GLN A 538 -19.76 10.80 -11.23
N THR A 539 -20.27 9.86 -12.01
CA THR A 539 -19.56 8.67 -12.51
C THR A 539 -19.69 8.63 -14.02
N SER A 540 -18.58 8.43 -14.72
CA SER A 540 -18.57 8.31 -16.18
C SER A 540 -18.45 6.86 -16.63
N ILE A 541 -19.28 6.44 -17.57
CA ILE A 541 -19.22 5.13 -18.23
C ILE A 541 -18.95 5.39 -19.71
N VAL A 542 -17.96 4.70 -20.27
CA VAL A 542 -17.63 4.77 -21.69
C VAL A 542 -18.09 3.50 -22.38
N VAL A 543 -18.82 3.64 -23.47
CA VAL A 543 -19.34 2.56 -24.28
C VAL A 543 -18.85 2.75 -25.71
N GLU A 544 -18.24 1.71 -26.28
CA GLU A 544 -17.84 1.72 -27.69
C GLU A 544 -19.06 1.48 -28.59
N LEU A 545 -19.20 2.28 -29.65
CA LEU A 545 -20.24 2.06 -30.64
C LEU A 545 -19.93 0.76 -31.43
N PRO A 546 -20.87 -0.19 -31.51
CA PRO A 546 -20.72 -1.36 -32.36
C PRO A 546 -20.48 -0.97 -33.82
N LYS A 547 -19.74 -1.78 -34.57
CA LYS A 547 -19.54 -1.58 -36.01
C LYS A 547 -20.92 -1.53 -36.69
N ASP A 548 -21.14 -0.51 -37.51
CA ASP A 548 -22.37 -0.27 -38.28
C ASP A 548 -23.63 0.14 -37.48
N SER A 549 -23.50 0.53 -36.21
CA SER A 549 -24.61 1.05 -35.39
C SER A 549 -24.59 2.58 -35.25
N SER A 550 -25.76 3.22 -35.38
CA SER A 550 -25.90 4.66 -35.13
C SER A 550 -25.86 4.97 -33.63
N SER A 551 -25.35 6.15 -33.25
CA SER A 551 -25.37 6.62 -31.85
C SER A 551 -26.79 6.65 -31.28
N LYS A 552 -27.78 7.00 -32.11
CA LYS A 552 -29.20 7.01 -31.74
C LYS A 552 -29.71 5.63 -31.34
N ASN A 553 -29.43 4.59 -32.11
CA ASN A 553 -29.88 3.23 -31.80
C ASN A 553 -29.29 2.72 -30.48
N VAL A 554 -28.05 3.10 -30.17
CA VAL A 554 -27.40 2.73 -28.90
C VAL A 554 -27.98 3.52 -27.72
N ILE A 555 -28.35 4.80 -27.92
CA ILE A 555 -29.06 5.60 -26.92
C ILE A 555 -30.45 5.02 -26.62
N ASP A 556 -31.22 4.64 -27.65
CA ASP A 556 -32.54 4.01 -27.49
C ASP A 556 -32.45 2.66 -26.74
N LEU A 557 -31.37 1.90 -26.99
CA LEU A 557 -31.07 0.69 -26.24
C LEU A 557 -30.72 0.98 -24.76
N ILE A 558 -29.96 2.05 -24.48
CA ILE A 558 -29.66 2.48 -23.11
C ILE A 558 -30.95 2.84 -22.37
N HIS A 559 -31.87 3.56 -23.00
CA HIS A 559 -33.19 3.87 -22.43
C HIS A 559 -33.97 2.58 -22.14
N SER A 560 -34.00 1.65 -23.09
CA SER A 560 -34.68 0.37 -22.91
C SER A 560 -34.09 -0.45 -21.77
N ILE A 561 -32.77 -0.43 -21.57
CA ILE A 561 -32.10 -1.08 -20.43
C ILE A 561 -32.53 -0.42 -19.12
N PHE A 562 -32.54 0.91 -19.05
CA PHE A 562 -32.92 1.64 -17.84
C PHE A 562 -34.39 1.40 -17.46
N GLU A 563 -35.31 1.43 -18.42
CA GLU A 563 -36.74 1.20 -18.18
C GLU A 563 -37.07 -0.27 -17.94
N LYS A 564 -36.69 -1.16 -18.87
CA LYS A 564 -37.22 -2.54 -18.88
C LYS A 564 -36.37 -3.51 -18.07
N ILE A 565 -35.06 -3.28 -17.96
CA ILE A 565 -34.17 -4.14 -17.17
C ILE A 565 -33.97 -3.59 -15.76
N LEU A 566 -33.84 -2.28 -15.60
CA LEU A 566 -33.62 -1.66 -14.28
C LEU A 566 -34.90 -1.13 -13.61
N PHE A 567 -36.03 -1.08 -14.33
CA PHE A 567 -37.29 -0.51 -13.82
C PHE A 567 -37.14 0.92 -13.29
N LEU A 568 -36.36 1.73 -14.00
CA LEU A 568 -36.24 3.16 -13.74
C LEU A 568 -37.29 3.92 -14.56
N GLU A 569 -37.95 4.88 -13.94
CA GLU A 569 -38.75 5.89 -14.62
C GLU A 569 -37.80 6.93 -15.24
N ILE A 570 -37.90 7.11 -16.55
CA ILE A 570 -37.08 8.07 -17.30
C ILE A 570 -37.92 9.31 -17.61
N SER A 571 -37.35 10.49 -17.34
CA SER A 571 -37.89 11.78 -17.77
C SER A 571 -36.85 12.50 -18.63
N ALA A 572 -37.21 12.83 -19.87
CA ALA A 572 -36.34 13.58 -20.78
C ALA A 572 -36.34 15.07 -20.39
N GLN A 573 -35.16 15.69 -20.35
CA GLN A 573 -35.04 17.15 -20.25
C GLN A 573 -34.78 17.73 -21.64
N SER A 574 -35.55 18.74 -22.06
CA SER A 574 -35.35 19.37 -23.37
C SER A 574 -33.95 19.97 -23.48
N THR A 575 -33.25 19.64 -24.57
CA THR A 575 -31.90 20.10 -24.90
C THR A 575 -31.80 21.63 -25.06
N ASP A 576 -32.94 22.31 -25.24
CA ASP A 576 -33.00 23.77 -25.42
C ASP A 576 -32.62 24.57 -24.17
N ASN A 577 -32.78 24.02 -22.96
CA ASN A 577 -32.46 24.72 -21.71
C ASN A 577 -31.01 24.53 -21.24
N VAL A 578 -30.25 23.61 -21.84
CA VAL A 578 -28.85 23.36 -21.48
C VAL A 578 -27.94 24.40 -22.15
N ASN A 579 -28.20 24.75 -23.41
CA ASN A 579 -27.43 25.77 -24.15
C ASN A 579 -27.60 27.20 -23.57
N ALA A 580 -28.68 27.48 -22.85
CA ALA A 580 -28.91 28.78 -22.21
C ALA A 580 -28.16 28.94 -20.88
N LYS A 581 -27.91 27.85 -20.13
CA LYS A 581 -27.10 27.88 -18.90
C LYS A 581 -25.60 27.79 -19.17
N VAL A 582 -25.18 27.14 -20.25
CA VAL A 582 -23.77 27.07 -20.67
C VAL A 582 -23.26 28.45 -21.13
N LYS A 583 -24.07 29.22 -21.87
CA LYS A 583 -23.71 30.60 -22.29
C LYS A 583 -23.52 31.62 -21.17
N LYS A 584 -23.97 31.34 -19.94
CA LYS A 584 -23.76 32.25 -18.80
C LYS A 584 -22.55 31.90 -17.94
N ILE A 585 -21.88 30.77 -18.24
CA ILE A 585 -20.67 30.29 -17.58
C ILE A 585 -19.45 30.39 -18.54
N GLU A 586 -19.69 30.45 -19.86
CA GLU A 586 -18.66 30.68 -20.88
C GLU A 586 -18.28 32.17 -20.99
N GLY A 587 -17.53 32.61 -19.98
CA GLY A 587 -16.63 33.75 -20.09
C GLY A 587 -15.22 33.29 -19.79
N MET A 588 -14.66 32.39 -20.62
CA MET A 588 -13.23 32.24 -20.96
C MET A 588 -12.95 30.89 -21.67
N THR A 589 -12.41 31.01 -22.89
CA THR A 589 -11.71 30.02 -23.75
C THR A 589 -12.52 28.93 -24.48
N ASP A 590 -12.81 29.23 -25.76
CA ASP A 590 -13.06 28.36 -26.94
C ASP A 590 -11.92 27.32 -27.17
N VAL A 591 -12.02 26.13 -27.81
CA VAL A 591 -13.06 25.33 -28.52
C VAL A 591 -12.56 23.87 -28.61
N HIS A 592 -13.39 22.91 -28.18
CA HIS A 592 -13.65 21.62 -28.86
C HIS A 592 -14.96 21.08 -28.28
N GLY A 593 -16.07 21.38 -28.95
CA GLY A 593 -17.42 21.00 -28.52
C GLY A 593 -17.58 19.50 -28.42
N THR A 594 -17.91 19.00 -27.22
CA THR A 594 -18.56 17.70 -27.06
C THR A 594 -20.06 17.93 -27.20
N ASP A 595 -20.63 17.53 -28.33
CA ASP A 595 -22.08 17.62 -28.53
C ASP A 595 -22.76 16.65 -27.54
N ILE A 596 -23.52 17.23 -26.61
CA ILE A 596 -24.42 16.47 -25.73
C ILE A 596 -25.55 15.96 -26.62
N LEU A 597 -25.66 14.64 -26.72
CA LEU A 597 -26.65 13.97 -27.57
C LEU A 597 -27.98 13.77 -26.84
N ASP A 598 -27.95 13.52 -25.53
CA ASP A 598 -29.15 13.32 -24.73
C ASP A 598 -28.93 13.60 -23.23
N VAL A 599 -30.00 13.97 -22.53
CA VAL A 599 -30.00 14.21 -21.08
C VAL A 599 -31.29 13.67 -20.46
N ILE A 600 -31.15 12.66 -19.61
CA ILE A 600 -32.29 12.00 -18.96
C ILE A 600 -32.16 12.02 -17.43
N CYS A 601 -33.28 12.15 -16.74
CA CYS A 601 -33.40 11.96 -15.30
C CYS A 601 -34.04 10.61 -15.01
N CYS A 602 -33.40 9.81 -14.17
CA CYS A 602 -33.78 8.44 -13.86
C CYS A 602 -34.16 8.31 -12.39
N GLU A 603 -35.36 7.82 -12.09
CA GLU A 603 -35.83 7.54 -10.74
C GLU A 603 -36.27 6.08 -10.60
N GLY A 604 -35.93 5.42 -9.50
CA GLY A 604 -36.28 4.02 -9.31
C GLY A 604 -36.37 3.59 -7.85
N THR A 605 -37.22 2.59 -7.61
CA THR A 605 -37.46 2.06 -6.25
C THR A 605 -37.13 0.58 -6.05
N LYS A 606 -36.76 -0.12 -7.13
CA LYS A 606 -36.51 -1.57 -7.13
C LYS A 606 -35.01 -1.87 -7.19
N ASP A 607 -34.50 -2.69 -6.28
CA ASP A 607 -33.12 -3.18 -6.32
C ASP A 607 -33.04 -4.46 -7.15
N VAL A 608 -32.78 -4.29 -8.45
CA VAL A 608 -32.64 -5.41 -9.41
C VAL A 608 -31.20 -5.68 -9.84
N TRP A 609 -30.25 -4.85 -9.36
CA TRP A 609 -28.81 -5.02 -9.62
C TRP A 609 -28.14 -5.94 -8.60
N ASN A 610 -28.63 -5.98 -7.36
CA ASN A 610 -28.15 -6.92 -6.35
C ASN A 610 -28.85 -8.30 -6.48
N GLY A 611 -28.17 -9.37 -6.04
CA GLY A 611 -28.76 -10.72 -6.01
C GLY A 611 -28.90 -11.44 -7.37
N ARG A 612 -28.53 -10.81 -8.50
CA ARG A 612 -28.65 -11.42 -9.85
C ARG A 612 -27.99 -12.79 -10.00
N LYS A 613 -26.85 -13.04 -9.33
CA LYS A 613 -26.17 -14.36 -9.39
C LYS A 613 -27.03 -15.49 -8.81
N LYS A 614 -27.72 -15.23 -7.70
CA LYS A 614 -28.62 -16.20 -7.05
C LYS A 614 -29.89 -16.38 -7.88
N ALA A 615 -30.44 -15.29 -8.43
CA ALA A 615 -31.59 -15.33 -9.34
C ALA A 615 -31.29 -16.18 -10.59
N LYS A 616 -30.17 -15.93 -11.28
CA LYS A 616 -29.72 -16.71 -12.44
C LYS A 616 -29.61 -18.20 -12.12
N SER A 617 -29.01 -18.57 -10.98
CA SER A 617 -28.91 -19.96 -10.55
C SER A 617 -30.27 -20.62 -10.28
N THR A 618 -31.25 -19.85 -9.80
CA THR A 618 -32.58 -20.37 -9.42
C THR A 618 -33.51 -20.46 -10.62
N VAL A 619 -33.42 -19.52 -11.56
CA VAL A 619 -34.12 -19.58 -12.85
C VAL A 619 -33.62 -20.79 -13.65
N ASN A 620 -32.31 -21.03 -13.66
CA ASN A 620 -31.72 -22.18 -14.35
C ASN A 620 -32.17 -23.53 -13.76
N SER A 621 -32.40 -23.64 -12.45
CA SER A 621 -32.82 -24.89 -11.82
C SER A 621 -34.32 -25.18 -11.97
N LYS A 622 -35.14 -24.19 -12.36
CA LYS A 622 -36.59 -24.34 -12.57
C LYS A 622 -37.01 -24.78 -13.98
N GLY A 623 -36.05 -25.09 -14.86
CA GLY A 623 -36.35 -25.78 -16.13
C GLY A 623 -37.06 -24.94 -17.20
N THR A 624 -37.07 -23.61 -17.12
CA THR A 624 -37.55 -22.74 -18.20
C THR A 624 -36.57 -22.78 -19.38
N CYS A 625 -37.01 -23.29 -20.55
CA CYS A 625 -36.26 -23.48 -21.80
C CYS A 625 -35.72 -22.20 -22.49
N LEU A 626 -35.39 -21.13 -21.76
CA LEU A 626 -35.00 -19.83 -22.34
C LEU A 626 -33.49 -19.57 -22.48
N LEU A 627 -32.61 -20.55 -22.27
CA LEU A 627 -31.16 -20.29 -22.26
C LEU A 627 -30.38 -21.24 -23.17
N LYS A 628 -30.43 -20.95 -24.48
CA LYS A 628 -29.33 -21.31 -25.39
C LYS A 628 -28.31 -20.16 -25.55
N ASN A 629 -28.67 -18.92 -25.16
CA ASN A 629 -27.76 -17.78 -25.20
C ASN A 629 -27.91 -16.91 -23.92
N PRO A 630 -26.91 -16.84 -23.02
CA PRO A 630 -27.07 -16.29 -21.67
C PRO A 630 -27.15 -14.74 -21.56
N LEU A 631 -27.22 -14.03 -22.69
CA LEU A 631 -27.19 -12.56 -22.77
C LEU A 631 -28.19 -12.00 -23.80
N THR A 632 -29.43 -12.49 -23.85
CA THR A 632 -30.51 -11.82 -24.62
C THR A 632 -31.26 -10.82 -23.76
N PHE A 633 -31.87 -9.81 -24.39
CA PHE A 633 -32.59 -8.74 -23.69
C PHE A 633 -33.74 -9.32 -22.86
N GLU A 634 -34.51 -10.25 -23.43
CA GLU A 634 -35.65 -10.90 -22.77
C GLU A 634 -35.21 -11.70 -21.54
N ASN A 635 -34.04 -12.33 -21.61
CA ASN A 635 -33.50 -13.09 -20.48
C ASN A 635 -33.10 -12.18 -19.32
N GLU A 636 -32.42 -11.07 -19.60
CA GLU A 636 -32.04 -10.11 -18.55
C GLU A 636 -33.26 -9.41 -17.96
N GLN A 637 -34.29 -9.13 -18.78
CA GLN A 637 -35.58 -8.62 -18.32
C GLN A 637 -36.28 -9.63 -17.40
N TYR A 638 -36.40 -10.90 -17.79
CA TYR A 638 -37.03 -11.93 -16.97
C TYR A 638 -36.32 -12.12 -15.61
N ILE A 639 -34.99 -12.05 -15.59
CA ILE A 639 -34.22 -12.10 -14.33
C ILE A 639 -34.54 -10.90 -13.43
N SER A 640 -34.65 -9.70 -14.01
CA SER A 640 -35.05 -8.51 -13.26
C SER A 640 -36.45 -8.63 -12.70
N GLU A 641 -37.42 -9.13 -13.47
CA GLU A 641 -38.80 -9.39 -13.02
C GLU A 641 -38.83 -10.40 -11.86
N PHE A 642 -38.05 -11.48 -11.97
CA PHE A 642 -37.91 -12.47 -10.91
C PHE A 642 -37.36 -11.87 -9.61
N ILE A 643 -36.35 -11.00 -9.69
CA ILE A 643 -35.78 -10.33 -8.51
C ILE A 643 -36.78 -9.34 -7.91
N ALA A 644 -37.43 -8.53 -8.76
CA ALA A 644 -38.44 -7.57 -8.33
C ALA A 644 -39.61 -8.25 -7.61
N GLY A 645 -40.01 -9.45 -8.04
CA GLY A 645 -41.07 -10.24 -7.40
C GLY A 645 -40.68 -10.87 -6.05
N GLN A 646 -39.39 -10.97 -5.73
CA GLN A 646 -38.89 -11.56 -4.46
C GLN A 646 -38.49 -10.50 -3.42
N SER A 647 -38.27 -9.26 -3.83
CA SER A 647 -37.81 -8.20 -2.92
C SER A 647 -38.97 -7.55 -2.17
N THR A 648 -38.91 -7.57 -0.83
CA THR A 648 -39.83 -6.82 0.05
C THR A 648 -39.28 -5.45 0.45
N GLN A 649 -38.02 -5.15 0.13
CA GLN A 649 -37.33 -3.92 0.52
C GLN A 649 -37.28 -2.94 -0.65
N LYS A 650 -37.81 -1.72 -0.46
CA LYS A 650 -37.72 -0.63 -1.43
C LYS A 650 -36.40 0.10 -1.28
N VAL A 651 -35.69 0.31 -2.38
CA VAL A 651 -34.58 1.26 -2.47
C VAL A 651 -35.10 2.59 -3.01
N HIS A 652 -34.31 3.64 -2.91
CA HIS A 652 -34.59 4.90 -3.59
C HIS A 652 -33.32 5.33 -4.32
N VAL A 653 -33.44 5.54 -5.62
CA VAL A 653 -32.35 5.95 -6.49
C VAL A 653 -32.88 7.05 -7.40
N ASN A 654 -32.19 8.19 -7.42
CA ASN A 654 -32.43 9.27 -8.37
C ASN A 654 -31.09 9.76 -8.91
N PHE A 655 -30.93 9.79 -10.23
CA PHE A 655 -29.74 10.33 -10.87
C PHE A 655 -30.03 10.90 -12.24
N LYS A 656 -29.19 11.83 -12.68
CA LYS A 656 -29.19 12.39 -14.03
C LYS A 656 -28.11 11.70 -14.89
N CYS A 657 -28.44 11.33 -16.11
CA CYS A 657 -27.52 10.75 -17.10
C CYS A 657 -27.39 11.70 -18.29
N GLU A 658 -26.17 12.21 -18.51
CA GLU A 658 -25.82 13.02 -19.68
C GLU A 658 -25.04 12.16 -20.67
N ILE A 659 -25.48 12.10 -21.93
CA ILE A 659 -24.87 11.27 -22.97
C ILE A 659 -24.21 12.16 -24.01
N SER A 660 -22.92 11.98 -24.23
CA SER A 660 -22.17 12.66 -25.30
C SER A 660 -21.41 11.65 -26.15
N CYS A 661 -21.03 12.05 -27.38
CA CYS A 661 -20.24 11.21 -28.27
C CYS A 661 -18.87 11.84 -28.55
N LYS A 662 -17.80 11.06 -28.38
CA LYS A 662 -16.44 11.46 -28.73
C LYS A 662 -15.71 10.28 -29.34
N GLU A 663 -15.07 10.48 -30.49
CA GLU A 663 -14.20 9.48 -31.14
C GLU A 663 -14.86 8.08 -31.29
N ASN A 664 -16.13 8.05 -31.74
CA ASN A 664 -16.92 6.83 -31.92
C ASN A 664 -17.22 6.05 -30.62
N LYS A 665 -17.20 6.74 -29.47
CA LYS A 665 -17.56 6.23 -28.15
C LYS A 665 -18.63 7.11 -27.52
N LEU A 666 -19.62 6.48 -26.91
CA LEU A 666 -20.60 7.17 -26.07
C LEU A 666 -20.06 7.30 -24.65
N HIS A 667 -20.08 8.52 -24.14
CA HIS A 667 -19.73 8.87 -22.77
C HIS A 667 -21.02 9.17 -22.01
N LEU A 668 -21.35 8.31 -21.04
CA LEU A 668 -22.49 8.49 -20.16
C LEU A 668 -22.00 9.04 -18.82
N CYS A 669 -22.49 10.21 -18.44
CA CYS A 669 -22.13 10.88 -17.20
C CYS A 669 -23.31 10.84 -16.23
N LEU A 670 -23.22 9.97 -15.22
CA LEU A 670 -24.25 9.72 -14.23
C LEU A 670 -23.99 10.57 -13.00
N SER A 671 -24.91 11.43 -12.61
CA SER A 671 -24.79 12.31 -11.43
C SER A 671 -25.92 12.08 -10.45
N ASP A 672 -25.59 11.83 -9.18
CA ASP A 672 -26.57 11.68 -8.11
C ASP A 672 -27.34 12.99 -7.92
N THR A 673 -28.67 12.92 -7.99
CA THR A 673 -29.59 14.04 -7.79
C THR A 673 -30.30 13.95 -6.44
N SER A 674 -30.01 12.92 -5.63
CA SER A 674 -30.62 12.68 -4.33
C SER A 674 -29.72 13.14 -3.17
N GLU A 675 -30.29 13.89 -2.21
CA GLU A 675 -29.55 14.30 -1.00
C GLU A 675 -29.47 13.18 0.06
N LYS A 676 -30.23 12.09 -0.10
CA LYS A 676 -30.57 11.17 1.01
C LYS A 676 -30.17 9.70 0.83
N SER A 677 -29.67 9.25 -0.34
CA SER A 677 -29.49 7.80 -0.60
C SER A 677 -28.26 7.46 -1.47
N TYR A 678 -27.11 8.00 -1.09
CA TYR A 678 -25.84 7.82 -1.82
C TYR A 678 -25.36 6.35 -1.95
N ALA A 679 -25.64 5.49 -0.97
CA ALA A 679 -25.23 4.08 -1.03
C ALA A 679 -25.89 3.32 -2.19
N ASN A 680 -27.15 3.63 -2.47
CA ASN A 680 -27.90 3.01 -3.56
C ASN A 680 -27.44 3.53 -4.93
N PHE A 681 -27.13 4.83 -5.04
CA PHE A 681 -26.52 5.42 -6.24
C PHE A 681 -25.19 4.73 -6.59
N ASN A 682 -24.27 4.60 -5.64
CA ASN A 682 -23.01 3.90 -5.87
C ASN A 682 -23.21 2.43 -6.29
N SER A 683 -24.19 1.76 -5.69
CA SER A 683 -24.48 0.36 -5.98
C SER A 683 -24.94 0.19 -7.43
N VAL A 684 -25.85 1.05 -7.90
CA VAL A 684 -26.36 0.97 -9.28
C VAL A 684 -25.31 1.43 -10.30
N THR A 685 -24.53 2.48 -10.02
CA THR A 685 -23.51 2.97 -10.97
C THR A 685 -22.34 2.02 -11.09
N SER A 686 -21.91 1.39 -9.99
CA SER A 686 -20.89 0.33 -10.03
C SER A 686 -21.35 -0.88 -10.84
N PHE A 687 -22.63 -1.23 -10.73
CA PHE A 687 -23.23 -2.30 -11.51
C PHE A 687 -23.30 -1.94 -13.01
N LEU A 688 -23.79 -0.73 -13.34
CA LEU A 688 -23.86 -0.21 -14.70
C LEU A 688 -22.48 -0.18 -15.37
N HIS A 689 -21.44 0.30 -14.66
CA HIS A 689 -20.08 0.32 -15.18
C HIS A 689 -19.57 -1.08 -15.57
N GLN A 690 -20.05 -2.14 -14.93
CA GLN A 690 -19.64 -3.51 -15.21
C GLN A 690 -20.50 -4.22 -16.27
N GLN A 691 -21.79 -3.91 -16.35
CA GLN A 691 -22.75 -4.63 -17.20
C GLN A 691 -23.13 -3.88 -18.47
N LEU A 692 -23.25 -2.56 -18.41
CA LEU A 692 -23.74 -1.76 -19.54
C LEU A 692 -22.89 -1.93 -20.81
N PRO A 693 -21.53 -1.91 -20.76
CA PRO A 693 -20.72 -2.18 -21.95
C PRO A 693 -20.91 -3.60 -22.50
N LYS A 694 -21.20 -4.59 -21.64
CA LYS A 694 -21.43 -5.99 -22.04
C LYS A 694 -22.79 -6.17 -22.69
N TRP A 695 -23.81 -5.52 -22.13
CA TRP A 695 -25.14 -5.51 -22.72
C TRP A 695 -25.12 -4.83 -24.08
N ILE A 696 -24.45 -3.68 -24.22
CA ILE A 696 -24.40 -3.00 -25.51
C ILE A 696 -23.59 -3.80 -26.54
N SER A 697 -22.49 -4.45 -26.16
CA SER A 697 -21.73 -5.30 -27.09
C SER A 697 -22.42 -6.62 -27.45
N SER A 698 -23.26 -7.18 -26.58
CA SER A 698 -23.99 -8.44 -26.85
C SER A 698 -25.33 -8.22 -27.53
N LEU A 699 -26.09 -7.20 -27.13
CA LEU A 699 -27.44 -6.92 -27.63
C LEU A 699 -27.45 -6.18 -28.97
N SER A 700 -26.39 -5.45 -29.30
CA SER A 700 -26.23 -4.88 -30.65
C SER A 700 -26.11 -5.94 -31.75
N SER A 701 -25.63 -7.14 -31.43
CA SER A 701 -25.54 -8.25 -32.39
C SER A 701 -26.91 -8.84 -32.78
N VAL A 702 -27.97 -8.56 -31.99
CA VAL A 702 -29.34 -9.02 -32.24
C VAL A 702 -30.11 -8.02 -33.10
N ILE A 703 -29.91 -6.71 -32.89
CA ILE A 703 -30.56 -5.64 -33.68
C ILE A 703 -30.11 -5.67 -35.14
N VAL A 704 -28.85 -6.01 -35.42
CA VAL A 704 -28.37 -6.18 -36.81
C VAL A 704 -29.03 -7.40 -37.49
N ALA A 705 -29.30 -8.47 -36.74
CA ALA A 705 -29.97 -9.67 -37.28
C ALA A 705 -31.49 -9.48 -37.48
N GLU A 706 -32.14 -8.65 -36.66
CA GLU A 706 -33.56 -8.32 -36.83
C GLU A 706 -33.79 -7.31 -37.96
N CYS A 707 -32.91 -6.31 -38.13
CA CYS A 707 -33.02 -5.38 -39.26
C CYS A 707 -32.76 -6.03 -40.62
N GLU A 708 -31.96 -7.09 -40.70
CA GLU A 708 -31.77 -7.85 -41.96
C GLU A 708 -32.90 -8.85 -42.24
N SER A 709 -33.67 -9.25 -41.22
CA SER A 709 -34.79 -10.21 -41.36
C SER A 709 -36.16 -9.55 -41.49
N SER A 710 -36.34 -8.31 -41.01
CA SER A 710 -37.56 -7.52 -41.22
C SER A 710 -37.41 -6.57 -42.42
N GLY A 711 -37.29 -7.13 -43.61
CA GLY A 711 -37.46 -6.40 -44.87
C GLY A 711 -38.92 -6.00 -45.08
N THR A 712 -39.45 -5.04 -44.30
CA THR A 712 -40.68 -4.33 -44.62
C THR A 712 -40.66 -2.93 -44.01
N THR A 713 -40.61 -1.95 -44.91
CA THR A 713 -40.97 -0.56 -44.70
C THR A 713 -42.40 -0.42 -44.15
N SER A 714 -42.61 0.65 -43.35
CA SER A 714 -43.88 1.33 -43.03
C SER A 714 -44.42 1.16 -41.60
N ALA A 715 -44.49 2.32 -40.91
CA ALA A 715 -45.39 2.71 -39.81
C ALA A 715 -45.34 1.83 -38.53
N VAL A 716 -45.25 2.37 -37.32
CA VAL A 716 -46.31 3.14 -36.66
C VAL A 716 -45.70 3.86 -35.46
N ARG A 717 -46.01 5.16 -35.34
CA ARG A 717 -46.01 5.90 -34.07
C ARG A 717 -47.18 5.39 -33.23
N GLU A 718 -46.90 4.90 -32.02
CA GLU A 718 -47.60 5.24 -30.76
C GLU A 718 -46.89 4.59 -29.57
#